data_AF-B0CDW7-F1
#
_entry.id   AF-B0CDW7-F1
#
_cell.length_a   1.000
_cell.length_b   1.000
_cell.length_c   1.000
_cell.angle_alpha   90.00
_cell.angle_beta   90.00
_cell.angle_gamma   90.00
#
_symmetry.space_group_name_H-M   'P 1'
#
loop_
_entity.id
_entity.type
_entity.pdbx_description
1 polymer ?
#
loop_
_entity_poly.entity_id
_entity_poly.type
_entity_poly.pdbx_seq_one_letter_code
_entity_poly.pdbx_strand_id
1 'polypeptide(L)'
;MLSASVNLSVQGNITVSGSSTASQTWPSFPKAILSVSRKEHYHQPLGLTILSRKNEGEPVDPSSTAFLDPQYWHSHSPRPEGPGPLPSTLKGHVFVIGTAASFDSKKIENTEIYLPTQDGWQHIYSGDGMIYRLDFHNSVHSTATPENPHPEQPCATTQQPGWAHLATRLIKTPDYYADWALESDPKYQKPKSDYQQLTFRDAALTRLSIGLGGRNYLNTAWLPLKPKQKDSERLLVTWDAGRPYEVDPCSLGLVAPVGLNKDWKPIFDMPAVSRPLQKWFGFPILSQVFPMILSSAHPVYDDHEDAVYMVNGTKSMGSMMQVSRLQPYFLKGVLEFINKLEGEDPNAPRTSFFDYVVLGVVNVALWLVGILLAILSFWEVGGTDRLFLYRWQGEQTEIDKSNQWEVVTEKGHSIPIYQSVHQMSLTKDYIVISDSSFKFVVADVLPSLFNPQDFTKNLRKIVRFVARSKQKGTEKAESTAPSTDSPDKSPEEIKQEVKRDWRQDFQDLFSFLNYAQTPYTDVYVIVRSDLESGDSSLGVRKVKAKHFRLQPETAHFLSSYDNPAGKVVLHVGHIKGLDPAEFVNKIDEAVCHYSTTSNSGQPCPEDINDILQQRSGVLANSMAPNQLGTWTLDMETGQSEKVIIEDEDKFQLLAFFTLNEKTANQVTDVYWNCGGVWPNHHTLNHLDLYKEQIDPQVLDQQINRIAKEGRPANLLRVSQTPALDGQTSTPPQLKVEDYYAFPPGCYASSPQFVPREDGLPSSTHGYIVCVVVATDDPQTDHATHPKLSELWIFDAAHLSQGPLYRLNHPELNIGPTLHTAWLSKLESPPSRTDYDVRDDYQEVLDQVEPASLKQRIQDLFDQDVFPKVLHDSADASAKQTFKMRIFDANGVSSAVHRGVEQYAMACGYHDPVVLRAEEDTLVQDVQYQDTDQLSSHQFAEIAQAGVDLFRGHPPKQQYDEPSLLLHQSAKALAALLKIIAAVENGVLLLGQLIIIKSSNPESLPQTYVKVVSEELKQTLAETPELLDSSQAMVNFLYNRAELPDAIA
;
A
#
# COMPACT_ATOMS: atom_id res chain seq x y z
N MET A 1 6.35 -70.09 -8.18
CA MET A 1 5.29 -70.66 -7.31
C MET A 1 4.72 -69.49 -6.54
N LEU A 2 3.48 -69.07 -6.82
CA LEU A 2 2.26 -69.42 -6.04
C LEU A 2 2.29 -68.77 -4.62
N SER A 3 1.28 -68.08 -4.06
CA SER A 3 -0.07 -67.64 -4.48
C SER A 3 -0.66 -66.79 -3.32
N ALA A 4 -1.59 -65.82 -3.45
CA ALA A 4 -2.37 -65.33 -4.61
C ALA A 4 -2.95 -63.90 -4.38
N SER A 5 -3.74 -63.47 -5.37
CA SER A 5 -4.56 -62.28 -5.65
C SER A 5 -5.89 -62.10 -4.86
N VAL A 6 -6.60 -61.00 -5.23
CA VAL A 6 -8.04 -60.62 -4.99
C VAL A 6 -8.23 -59.56 -3.88
N ASN A 7 -8.86 -58.39 -4.09
CA ASN A 7 -9.24 -57.64 -5.32
C ASN A 7 -9.56 -56.15 -4.97
N LEU A 8 -9.51 -55.23 -5.94
CA LEU A 8 -10.27 -53.94 -5.92
C LEU A 8 -10.67 -53.54 -7.35
N SER A 9 -11.97 -53.37 -7.58
CA SER A 9 -12.54 -53.10 -8.90
C SER A 9 -12.84 -51.62 -9.11
N VAL A 10 -12.21 -51.01 -10.12
CA VAL A 10 -12.64 -49.73 -10.70
C VAL A 10 -13.02 -49.97 -12.16
N GLN A 11 -14.32 -50.10 -12.41
CA GLN A 11 -14.92 -49.97 -13.74
C GLN A 11 -16.13 -49.04 -13.65
N GLY A 12 -15.87 -47.75 -13.88
CA GLY A 12 -16.87 -46.75 -14.25
C GLY A 12 -16.47 -46.18 -15.60
N ASN A 13 -17.07 -46.68 -16.68
CA ASN A 13 -16.77 -46.20 -18.03
C ASN A 13 -17.25 -44.77 -18.18
N ILE A 14 -16.32 -43.81 -18.35
CA ILE A 14 -16.67 -42.50 -18.91
C ILE A 14 -16.88 -42.70 -20.41
N THR A 15 -18.15 -42.68 -20.83
CA THR A 15 -18.51 -42.69 -22.25
C THR A 15 -18.10 -41.37 -22.90
N VAL A 16 -17.08 -41.43 -23.76
CA VAL A 16 -16.72 -40.33 -24.67
C VAL A 16 -17.84 -40.16 -25.70
N SER A 17 -18.78 -39.27 -25.42
CA SER A 17 -19.76 -38.81 -26.41
C SER A 17 -19.10 -37.79 -27.33
N GLY A 18 -18.72 -38.22 -28.53
CA GLY A 18 -18.14 -37.34 -29.54
C GLY A 18 -19.16 -36.32 -30.06
N SER A 19 -19.04 -35.07 -29.61
CA SER A 19 -19.52 -33.88 -30.33
C SER A 19 -18.30 -33.07 -30.77
N SER A 20 -18.34 -32.55 -32.00
CA SER A 20 -17.22 -31.87 -32.67
C SER A 20 -16.54 -30.81 -31.79
N THR A 21 -15.30 -31.10 -31.38
CA THR A 21 -14.45 -30.15 -30.65
C THR A 21 -13.96 -29.04 -31.59
N ALA A 22 -14.67 -27.92 -31.59
CA ALA A 22 -13.94 -26.66 -31.70
C ALA A 22 -13.04 -26.58 -30.46
N SER A 23 -11.72 -26.44 -30.65
CA SER A 23 -10.80 -26.28 -29.53
C SER A 23 -11.11 -24.96 -28.85
N GLN A 24 -11.77 -25.03 -27.70
CA GLN A 24 -12.12 -23.85 -26.93
C GLN A 24 -10.83 -23.27 -26.36
N THR A 25 -10.35 -22.18 -26.96
CA THR A 25 -9.14 -21.48 -26.56
C THR A 25 -9.34 -20.89 -25.16
N TRP A 26 -8.44 -21.24 -24.24
CA TRP A 26 -8.47 -20.67 -22.88
C TRP A 26 -8.33 -19.14 -22.94
N PRO A 27 -9.11 -18.37 -22.15
CA PRO A 27 -9.10 -16.91 -22.21
C PRO A 27 -7.75 -16.32 -21.77
N SER A 28 -7.37 -15.22 -22.41
CA SER A 28 -6.20 -14.45 -21.99
C SER A 28 -6.45 -13.73 -20.65
N PHE A 29 -5.38 -13.31 -19.99
CA PHE A 29 -5.43 -12.49 -18.77
C PHE A 29 -6.24 -11.20 -19.01
N PRO A 30 -7.14 -10.77 -18.12
CA PRO A 30 -8.05 -9.65 -18.37
C PRO A 30 -7.30 -8.32 -18.44
N LYS A 31 -7.31 -7.64 -19.58
CA LYS A 31 -6.61 -6.35 -19.78
C LYS A 31 -7.12 -5.20 -18.91
N ALA A 32 -8.37 -5.23 -18.43
CA ALA A 32 -8.93 -4.12 -17.67
C ALA A 32 -8.18 -3.82 -16.36
N ILE A 33 -7.44 -4.79 -15.83
CA ILE A 33 -6.53 -4.59 -14.68
C ILE A 33 -5.38 -3.60 -14.99
N LEU A 34 -5.06 -3.37 -16.27
CA LEU A 34 -4.14 -2.33 -16.76
C LEU A 34 -4.82 -0.97 -16.94
N SER A 35 -5.99 -0.78 -16.32
CA SER A 35 -6.67 0.49 -16.23
C SER A 35 -7.13 0.74 -14.79
N VAL A 36 -7.18 1.99 -14.38
CA VAL A 36 -7.61 2.38 -13.03
C VAL A 36 -8.26 3.76 -13.05
N SER A 37 -9.39 3.92 -12.36
CA SER A 37 -9.98 5.24 -12.10
C SER A 37 -9.20 5.97 -11.02
N ARG A 38 -8.78 7.22 -11.28
CA ARG A 38 -8.21 8.12 -10.27
C ARG A 38 -9.26 9.01 -9.58
N LYS A 39 -10.56 8.76 -9.82
CA LYS A 39 -11.66 9.55 -9.24
C LYS A 39 -11.86 9.24 -7.76
N GLU A 40 -11.91 10.30 -6.94
CA GLU A 40 -12.11 10.22 -5.50
C GLU A 40 -13.61 10.33 -5.15
N HIS A 41 -14.08 9.49 -4.23
CA HIS A 41 -15.48 9.36 -3.81
C HIS A 41 -15.66 9.40 -2.28
N TYR A 42 -14.68 9.85 -1.51
CA TYR A 42 -14.76 9.87 -0.04
C TYR A 42 -15.83 10.82 0.53
N HIS A 43 -16.08 11.99 -0.10
CA HIS A 43 -17.17 12.89 0.30
C HIS A 43 -18.58 12.38 -0.06
N GLN A 44 -18.70 11.59 -1.12
CA GLN A 44 -19.96 11.03 -1.61
C GLN A 44 -19.73 9.57 -2.05
N PRO A 45 -19.73 8.63 -1.09
CA PRO A 45 -19.48 7.22 -1.36
C PRO A 45 -20.47 6.62 -2.37
N LEU A 46 -19.96 5.78 -3.26
CA LEU A 46 -20.73 5.12 -4.30
C LEU A 46 -21.62 4.02 -3.70
N GLY A 47 -22.94 4.18 -3.78
CA GLY A 47 -23.88 3.10 -3.47
C GLY A 47 -23.74 1.96 -4.48
N LEU A 48 -23.39 0.77 -4.00
CA LEU A 48 -23.12 -0.37 -4.88
C LEU A 48 -24.41 -1.13 -5.23
N THR A 49 -24.57 -1.46 -6.51
CA THR A 49 -25.62 -2.39 -6.95
C THR A 49 -25.25 -3.79 -6.48
N ILE A 50 -26.15 -4.41 -5.71
CA ILE A 50 -25.95 -5.70 -5.08
C ILE A 50 -26.65 -6.76 -5.91
N LEU A 51 -25.90 -7.75 -6.38
CA LEU A 51 -26.43 -8.95 -6.98
C LEU A 51 -26.47 -10.05 -5.92
N SER A 52 -27.65 -10.54 -5.57
CA SER A 52 -27.82 -11.72 -4.69
C SER A 52 -28.18 -12.95 -5.51
N ARG A 53 -27.63 -14.12 -5.17
CA ARG A 53 -27.90 -15.37 -5.88
C ARG A 53 -29.40 -15.73 -5.87
N LYS A 54 -29.91 -16.30 -6.97
CA LYS A 54 -31.26 -16.91 -7.02
C LYS A 54 -31.22 -18.35 -6.52
N ASN A 55 -32.24 -18.74 -5.78
CA ASN A 55 -32.41 -20.11 -5.26
C ASN A 55 -33.32 -21.00 -6.14
N GLU A 56 -33.84 -20.46 -7.26
CA GLU A 56 -34.78 -21.13 -8.16
C GLU A 56 -34.17 -21.25 -9.57
N GLY A 57 -34.12 -22.48 -10.11
CA GLY A 57 -33.59 -22.77 -11.45
C GLY A 57 -32.84 -24.10 -11.52
N GLU A 58 -32.35 -24.45 -12.71
CA GLU A 58 -31.40 -25.55 -12.89
C GLU A 58 -30.05 -25.22 -12.23
N PRO A 59 -29.36 -26.17 -11.60
CA PRO A 59 -28.07 -25.93 -10.98
C PRO A 59 -26.99 -25.63 -12.03
N VAL A 60 -26.39 -24.46 -11.93
CA VAL A 60 -25.21 -24.04 -12.71
C VAL A 60 -23.95 -24.27 -11.89
N ASP A 61 -22.89 -24.76 -12.54
CA ASP A 61 -21.55 -24.88 -11.97
C ASP A 61 -21.02 -23.49 -11.59
N PRO A 62 -20.78 -23.20 -10.29
CA PRO A 62 -20.28 -21.91 -9.83
C PRO A 62 -18.92 -21.50 -10.40
N SER A 63 -18.13 -22.45 -10.92
CA SER A 63 -16.84 -22.19 -11.58
C SER A 63 -16.94 -21.95 -13.09
N SER A 64 -18.14 -22.06 -13.68
CA SER A 64 -18.37 -21.83 -15.10
C SER A 64 -18.63 -20.35 -15.41
N THR A 65 -18.31 -19.88 -16.63
CA THR A 65 -18.64 -18.51 -17.05
C THR A 65 -20.14 -18.25 -17.11
N ALA A 66 -20.96 -19.29 -17.35
CA ALA A 66 -22.42 -19.21 -17.32
C ALA A 66 -22.96 -18.79 -15.94
N PHE A 67 -22.24 -19.06 -14.84
CA PHE A 67 -22.62 -18.60 -13.49
C PHE A 67 -22.70 -17.06 -13.39
N LEU A 68 -22.04 -16.33 -14.28
CA LEU A 68 -22.06 -14.87 -14.30
C LEU A 68 -23.36 -14.29 -14.90
N ASP A 69 -24.14 -15.08 -15.64
CA ASP A 69 -25.34 -14.64 -16.36
C ASP A 69 -26.39 -13.99 -15.44
N PRO A 70 -27.02 -12.87 -15.86
CA PRO A 70 -28.09 -12.23 -15.08
C PRO A 70 -29.29 -13.12 -14.72
N GLN A 71 -29.45 -14.27 -15.39
CA GLN A 71 -30.49 -15.24 -15.04
C GLN A 71 -30.30 -15.85 -13.64
N TYR A 72 -29.07 -15.93 -13.12
CA TYR A 72 -28.78 -16.51 -11.80
C TYR A 72 -28.72 -15.49 -10.64
N TRP A 73 -28.97 -14.20 -10.93
CA TRP A 73 -28.80 -13.11 -9.96
C TRP A 73 -30.03 -12.19 -9.86
N HIS A 74 -30.47 -11.88 -8.63
CA HIS A 74 -31.38 -10.77 -8.37
C HIS A 74 -30.56 -9.48 -8.24
N SER A 75 -30.90 -8.44 -9.01
CA SER A 75 -30.24 -7.14 -8.93
C SER A 75 -31.00 -6.18 -8.01
N HIS A 76 -30.29 -5.59 -7.05
CA HIS A 76 -30.82 -4.64 -6.08
C HIS A 76 -30.00 -3.35 -6.16
N SER A 77 -30.60 -2.29 -6.69
CA SER A 77 -30.01 -0.95 -6.66
C SER A 77 -30.16 -0.32 -5.27
N PRO A 78 -29.17 0.45 -4.77
CA PRO A 78 -29.26 1.17 -3.50
C PRO A 78 -30.54 2.00 -3.37
N ARG A 79 -31.04 2.13 -2.14
CA ARG A 79 -32.20 2.97 -1.82
C ARG A 79 -31.92 3.82 -0.57
N PRO A 80 -32.46 5.04 -0.47
CA PRO A 80 -32.32 5.87 0.74
C PRO A 80 -33.01 5.27 1.98
N GLU A 81 -34.03 4.43 1.77
CA GLU A 81 -34.87 3.87 2.82
C GLU A 81 -35.09 2.37 2.65
N GLY A 82 -34.92 1.63 3.75
CA GLY A 82 -35.29 0.23 3.89
C GLY A 82 -34.09 -0.73 3.90
N PRO A 83 -34.22 -1.91 4.53
CA PRO A 83 -33.14 -2.88 4.64
C PRO A 83 -32.71 -3.39 3.26
N GLY A 84 -31.40 -3.45 3.03
CA GLY A 84 -30.85 -4.02 1.81
C GLY A 84 -30.74 -5.56 1.86
N PRO A 85 -30.30 -6.19 0.75
CA PRO A 85 -30.26 -7.65 0.60
C PRO A 85 -29.08 -8.35 1.29
N LEU A 86 -28.09 -7.61 1.82
CA LEU A 86 -26.98 -8.20 2.60
C LEU A 86 -27.45 -8.63 4.00
N PRO A 87 -26.83 -9.67 4.60
CA PRO A 87 -27.25 -10.17 5.90
C PRO A 87 -26.83 -9.18 7.00
N SER A 88 -27.67 -9.03 8.03
CA SER A 88 -27.41 -8.11 9.16
C SER A 88 -26.18 -8.46 10.00
N THR A 89 -25.63 -9.66 9.82
CA THR A 89 -24.39 -10.16 10.44
C THR A 89 -23.12 -9.76 9.69
N LEU A 90 -23.22 -9.22 8.47
CA LEU A 90 -22.11 -8.65 7.71
C LEU A 90 -22.00 -7.15 8.02
N LYS A 91 -20.94 -6.77 8.74
CA LYS A 91 -20.75 -5.43 9.30
C LYS A 91 -19.28 -5.00 9.31
N GLY A 92 -19.04 -3.76 9.71
CA GLY A 92 -17.73 -3.11 9.71
C GLY A 92 -17.34 -2.62 8.31
N HIS A 93 -16.03 -2.44 8.13
CA HIS A 93 -15.43 -1.69 7.04
C HIS A 93 -14.25 -2.46 6.48
N VAL A 94 -14.26 -2.76 5.18
CA VAL A 94 -13.14 -3.41 4.48
C VAL A 94 -12.34 -2.34 3.75
N PHE A 95 -11.05 -2.26 4.05
CA PHE A 95 -10.10 -1.41 3.36
C PHE A 95 -9.31 -2.27 2.38
N VAL A 96 -9.17 -1.79 1.15
CA VAL A 96 -8.32 -2.37 0.10
C VAL A 96 -7.40 -1.27 -0.40
N ILE A 97 -6.11 -1.57 -0.57
CA ILE A 97 -5.16 -0.67 -1.23
C ILE A 97 -4.89 -1.18 -2.65
N GLY A 98 -4.83 -0.26 -3.60
CA GLY A 98 -4.43 -0.53 -4.98
C GLY A 98 -3.52 0.57 -5.53
N THR A 99 -3.00 0.36 -6.73
CA THR A 99 -2.12 1.32 -7.39
C THR A 99 -2.88 2.07 -8.49
N ALA A 100 -2.74 3.40 -8.51
CA ALA A 100 -3.57 4.28 -9.31
C ALA A 100 -2.78 5.04 -10.38
N ALA A 101 -1.83 4.35 -11.02
CA ALA A 101 -0.92 4.91 -12.03
C ALA A 101 -0.04 6.06 -11.48
N SER A 102 0.77 6.68 -12.35
CA SER A 102 1.58 7.86 -12.02
C SER A 102 1.23 9.06 -12.92
N PHE A 103 1.92 10.19 -12.75
CA PHE A 103 1.71 11.38 -13.59
C PHE A 103 2.20 11.24 -15.04
N ASP A 104 3.20 10.40 -15.31
CA ASP A 104 3.65 10.08 -16.68
C ASP A 104 2.72 9.04 -17.36
N SER A 105 1.85 8.36 -16.61
CA SER A 105 0.91 7.38 -17.13
C SER A 105 -0.19 8.00 -18.00
N LYS A 106 -0.57 7.30 -19.08
CA LYS A 106 -1.55 7.83 -20.04
C LYS A 106 -2.97 7.82 -19.48
N LYS A 107 -3.56 9.01 -19.34
CA LYS A 107 -5.00 9.23 -19.17
C LYS A 107 -5.75 8.92 -20.47
N ILE A 108 -6.91 8.25 -20.40
CA ILE A 108 -7.79 8.06 -21.57
C ILE A 108 -8.67 9.31 -21.74
N GLU A 109 -8.72 9.84 -22.96
CA GLU A 109 -9.41 11.09 -23.29
C GLU A 109 -10.86 11.12 -22.77
N ASN A 110 -11.26 12.24 -22.17
CA ASN A 110 -12.59 12.50 -21.61
C ASN A 110 -13.02 11.56 -20.45
N THR A 111 -12.08 10.86 -19.80
CA THR A 111 -12.35 10.01 -18.62
C THR A 111 -11.34 10.27 -17.50
N GLU A 112 -11.64 9.81 -16.28
CA GLU A 112 -10.68 9.76 -15.16
C GLU A 112 -9.94 8.41 -15.08
N ILE A 113 -9.89 7.66 -16.19
CA ILE A 113 -9.23 6.35 -16.27
C ILE A 113 -7.80 6.54 -16.80
N TYR A 114 -6.84 5.94 -16.12
CA TYR A 114 -5.41 5.97 -16.43
C TYR A 114 -4.92 4.56 -16.74
N LEU A 115 -3.91 4.45 -17.59
CA LEU A 115 -3.23 3.20 -17.96
C LEU A 115 -1.86 3.16 -17.25
N PRO A 116 -1.68 2.39 -16.16
CA PRO A 116 -0.44 2.39 -15.38
C PRO A 116 0.79 1.91 -16.17
N THR A 117 0.59 1.06 -17.18
CA THR A 117 1.70 0.46 -17.95
C THR A 117 1.40 0.57 -19.46
N GLN A 118 2.17 1.39 -20.18
CA GLN A 118 1.98 1.59 -21.63
C GLN A 118 3.30 1.61 -22.43
N ASP A 119 4.37 2.09 -21.79
CA ASP A 119 5.74 1.96 -22.30
C ASP A 119 6.20 0.49 -22.31
N GLY A 120 5.64 -0.33 -21.40
CA GLY A 120 5.98 -1.72 -21.15
C GLY A 120 7.30 -1.91 -20.39
N TRP A 121 7.67 -0.90 -19.59
CA TRP A 121 8.82 -0.88 -18.67
C TRP A 121 8.44 -0.45 -17.24
N GLN A 122 7.20 -0.01 -17.04
CA GLN A 122 6.60 0.19 -15.71
C GLN A 122 5.91 -1.09 -15.22
N HIS A 123 6.10 -1.45 -13.95
CA HIS A 123 5.42 -2.57 -13.30
C HIS A 123 3.98 -2.20 -12.96
N ILE A 124 3.02 -3.14 -13.01
CA ILE A 124 1.60 -2.85 -12.71
C ILE A 124 1.39 -2.30 -11.28
N TYR A 125 2.16 -2.76 -10.31
CA TYR A 125 2.19 -2.23 -8.93
C TYR A 125 2.94 -0.90 -8.74
N SER A 126 3.31 -0.22 -9.83
CA SER A 126 3.87 1.13 -9.80
C SER A 126 2.77 2.19 -9.91
N GLY A 127 2.80 3.18 -9.03
CA GLY A 127 1.85 4.29 -9.03
C GLY A 127 1.37 4.68 -7.63
N ASP A 128 0.74 5.85 -7.54
CA ASP A 128 0.23 6.40 -6.29
C ASP A 128 -0.77 5.44 -5.63
N GLY A 129 -0.76 5.34 -4.30
CA GLY A 129 -1.71 4.52 -3.56
C GLY A 129 -3.15 5.05 -3.66
N MET A 130 -4.10 4.16 -3.91
CA MET A 130 -5.53 4.44 -3.88
C MET A 130 -6.21 3.58 -2.83
N ILE A 131 -6.89 4.25 -1.91
CA ILE A 131 -7.65 3.64 -0.83
C ILE A 131 -9.06 3.38 -1.33
N TYR A 132 -9.54 2.16 -1.12
CA TYR A 132 -10.92 1.74 -1.37
C TYR A 132 -11.51 1.27 -0.03
N ARG A 133 -12.48 2.01 0.54
CA ARG A 133 -13.21 1.59 1.76
C ARG A 133 -14.61 1.12 1.39
N LEU A 134 -14.88 -0.16 1.60
CA LEU A 134 -16.17 -0.81 1.46
C LEU A 134 -16.89 -0.87 2.81
N ASP A 135 -18.02 -0.18 2.89
CA ASP A 135 -18.87 -0.07 4.07
C ASP A 135 -20.12 -0.94 3.92
N PHE A 136 -20.47 -1.79 4.91
CA PHE A 136 -21.67 -2.65 4.87
C PHE A 136 -22.94 -2.04 5.49
N HIS A 137 -23.07 -0.72 5.39
CA HIS A 137 -24.17 0.08 5.90
C HIS A 137 -24.35 1.33 5.00
N ASN A 138 -25.30 2.20 5.31
CA ASN A 138 -25.56 3.39 4.50
C ASN A 138 -24.57 4.55 4.80
N SER A 139 -23.58 4.74 3.93
CA SER A 139 -22.52 5.75 4.06
C SER A 139 -22.87 7.08 3.38
N VAL A 140 -24.08 7.59 3.60
CA VAL A 140 -24.42 8.96 3.20
C VAL A 140 -23.93 9.91 4.29
N HIS A 141 -23.02 10.84 3.94
CA HIS A 141 -22.85 12.08 4.70
C HIS A 141 -24.20 12.80 4.71
N SER A 142 -24.94 12.65 5.79
CA SER A 142 -26.34 13.03 5.79
C SER A 142 -26.51 14.54 5.77
N THR A 143 -27.01 15.06 4.65
CA THR A 143 -27.54 16.44 4.56
C THR A 143 -28.83 16.60 5.38
N ALA A 144 -29.46 15.49 5.78
CA ALA A 144 -30.49 15.46 6.80
C ALA A 144 -29.86 15.07 8.15
N THR A 145 -29.69 16.04 9.05
CA THR A 145 -29.19 15.77 10.41
C THR A 145 -30.04 14.65 11.03
N PRO A 146 -29.45 13.54 11.53
CA PRO A 146 -30.14 12.75 12.54
C PRO A 146 -30.43 13.71 13.71
N GLU A 147 -31.56 13.55 14.39
CA GLU A 147 -31.95 14.49 15.46
C GLU A 147 -30.85 14.60 16.54
N ASN A 148 -30.09 13.51 16.74
CA ASN A 148 -29.04 13.37 17.75
C ASN A 148 -27.68 12.96 17.13
N PRO A 149 -26.83 13.89 16.63
CA PRO A 149 -25.47 13.56 16.20
C PRO A 149 -24.50 13.52 17.42
N HIS A 150 -23.88 12.36 17.63
CA HIS A 150 -22.88 12.09 18.68
C HIS A 150 -21.59 12.90 18.42
N PRO A 151 -21.01 13.61 19.40
CA PRO A 151 -19.79 14.41 19.20
C PRO A 151 -18.53 13.62 18.79
N GLU A 152 -18.56 12.30 18.95
CA GLU A 152 -17.42 11.39 18.73
C GLU A 152 -17.54 10.58 17.43
N GLN A 153 -18.60 10.82 16.64
CA GLN A 153 -18.81 10.19 15.34
C GLN A 153 -18.67 11.23 14.21
N PRO A 154 -17.45 11.62 13.80
CA PRO A 154 -17.24 12.53 12.67
C PRO A 154 -17.80 11.94 11.35
N CYS A 155 -17.86 10.61 11.24
CA CYS A 155 -18.65 9.91 10.24
C CYS A 155 -20.08 9.66 10.72
N ALA A 156 -20.97 10.66 10.55
CA ALA A 156 -22.41 10.47 10.74
C ALA A 156 -23.02 9.61 9.63
N THR A 157 -22.78 8.30 9.66
CA THR A 157 -23.47 7.32 8.80
C THR A 157 -24.78 6.90 9.44
N THR A 158 -25.90 7.07 8.72
CA THR A 158 -27.16 6.46 9.17
C THR A 158 -27.03 4.95 9.00
N GLN A 159 -26.84 4.21 10.08
CA GLN A 159 -26.64 2.75 10.03
C GLN A 159 -27.92 2.00 9.63
N GLN A 160 -28.34 2.12 8.36
CA GLN A 160 -29.26 1.17 7.72
C GLN A 160 -28.42 -0.02 7.21
N PRO A 161 -28.51 -1.20 7.85
CA PRO A 161 -27.76 -2.38 7.44
C PRO A 161 -28.35 -2.99 6.16
N GLY A 162 -27.56 -3.84 5.50
CA GLY A 162 -27.99 -4.60 4.33
C GLY A 162 -27.59 -4.00 2.98
N TRP A 163 -27.10 -2.76 2.96
CA TRP A 163 -26.55 -2.08 1.78
C TRP A 163 -25.02 -2.02 1.82
N ALA A 164 -24.39 -1.70 0.69
CA ALA A 164 -22.95 -1.52 0.59
C ALA A 164 -22.58 -0.24 -0.15
N HIS A 165 -21.58 0.48 0.36
CA HIS A 165 -21.06 1.72 -0.19
C HIS A 165 -19.54 1.68 -0.36
N LEU A 166 -19.01 2.38 -1.36
CA LEU A 166 -17.58 2.46 -1.63
C LEU A 166 -17.10 3.92 -1.60
N ALA A 167 -16.22 4.24 -0.65
CA ALA A 167 -15.45 5.47 -0.62
C ALA A 167 -14.07 5.23 -1.27
N THR A 168 -13.55 6.24 -2.00
CA THR A 168 -12.20 6.20 -2.58
C THR A 168 -11.45 7.51 -2.38
N ARG A 169 -10.12 7.43 -2.14
CA ARG A 169 -9.22 8.60 -2.06
C ARG A 169 -7.80 8.20 -2.47
N LEU A 170 -7.11 9.07 -3.21
CA LEU A 170 -5.68 8.94 -3.51
C LEU A 170 -4.87 9.36 -2.29
N ILE A 171 -3.76 8.67 -2.07
CA ILE A 171 -2.78 9.03 -1.05
C ILE A 171 -1.86 10.13 -1.60
N LYS A 172 -1.75 11.23 -0.85
CA LYS A 172 -1.09 12.47 -1.30
C LYS A 172 -0.04 12.92 -0.28
N THR A 173 1.15 12.35 -0.40
CA THR A 173 2.32 12.70 0.41
C THR A 173 2.96 14.05 -0.01
N PRO A 174 3.90 14.62 0.75
CA PRO A 174 4.66 15.79 0.31
C PRO A 174 5.38 15.58 -1.04
N ASP A 175 5.88 14.38 -1.31
CA ASP A 175 6.47 14.01 -2.61
C ASP A 175 5.43 13.93 -3.74
N TYR A 176 4.18 13.57 -3.45
CA TYR A 176 3.07 13.67 -4.41
C TYR A 176 2.86 15.11 -4.88
N TYR A 177 2.79 16.07 -3.96
CA TYR A 177 2.58 17.48 -4.34
C TYR A 177 3.79 18.09 -5.05
N ALA A 178 5.01 17.64 -4.73
CA ALA A 178 6.22 18.04 -5.46
C ALA A 178 6.20 17.53 -6.92
N ASP A 179 5.90 16.24 -7.14
CA ASP A 179 5.76 15.64 -8.47
C ASP A 179 4.62 16.29 -9.25
N TRP A 180 3.45 16.47 -8.61
CA TRP A 180 2.30 17.15 -9.20
C TRP A 180 2.64 18.56 -9.65
N ALA A 181 3.31 19.36 -8.81
CA ALA A 181 3.67 20.73 -9.16
C ALA A 181 4.64 20.76 -10.35
N LEU A 182 5.67 19.92 -10.33
CA LEU A 182 6.68 19.84 -11.39
C LEU A 182 6.10 19.37 -12.74
N GLU A 183 5.08 18.51 -12.73
CA GLU A 183 4.43 17.97 -13.94
C GLU A 183 3.10 18.67 -14.33
N SER A 184 2.59 19.62 -13.54
CA SER A 184 1.35 20.38 -13.89
C SER A 184 1.52 21.89 -14.02
N ASP A 185 2.49 22.51 -13.35
CA ASP A 185 2.69 23.97 -13.43
C ASP A 185 3.66 24.34 -14.57
N PRO A 186 3.21 25.10 -15.59
CA PRO A 186 4.07 25.55 -16.69
C PRO A 186 5.27 26.41 -16.26
N LYS A 187 5.34 26.90 -15.01
CA LYS A 187 6.51 27.62 -14.50
C LYS A 187 7.74 26.72 -14.37
N TYR A 188 7.56 25.44 -14.06
CA TYR A 188 8.65 24.48 -13.88
C TYR A 188 9.05 23.77 -15.18
N GLN A 189 8.09 23.52 -16.08
CA GLN A 189 8.26 22.73 -17.31
C GLN A 189 9.02 23.43 -18.46
N LYS A 190 9.52 24.66 -18.27
CA LYS A 190 10.14 25.44 -19.36
C LYS A 190 11.40 24.74 -19.90
N PRO A 191 11.63 24.69 -21.24
CA PRO A 191 12.82 24.08 -21.80
C PRO A 191 14.10 24.72 -21.24
N LYS A 192 14.98 23.89 -20.65
CA LYS A 192 16.19 24.33 -19.89
C LYS A 192 15.87 25.10 -18.60
N SER A 193 14.76 24.81 -17.93
CA SER A 193 14.55 25.29 -16.56
C SER A 193 15.58 24.67 -15.61
N ASP A 194 15.95 25.41 -14.58
CA ASP A 194 16.78 24.92 -13.47
C ASP A 194 16.10 23.79 -12.66
N TYR A 195 14.82 23.53 -12.92
CA TYR A 195 13.99 22.53 -12.25
C TYR A 195 14.00 21.16 -12.95
N GLN A 196 14.59 21.04 -14.15
CA GLN A 196 14.61 19.77 -14.91
C GLN A 196 15.28 18.61 -14.14
N GLN A 197 16.21 18.90 -13.21
CA GLN A 197 16.84 17.90 -12.36
C GLN A 197 16.00 17.48 -11.13
N LEU A 198 14.90 18.19 -10.86
CA LEU A 198 13.95 17.91 -9.78
C LEU A 198 12.76 17.07 -10.25
N THR A 199 12.45 17.07 -11.55
CA THR A 199 11.38 16.27 -12.15
C THR A 199 11.58 14.77 -11.91
N PHE A 200 10.51 14.07 -11.52
CA PHE A 200 10.53 12.61 -11.36
C PHE A 200 10.39 11.88 -12.70
N ARG A 201 10.83 10.63 -12.74
CA ARG A 201 10.68 9.70 -13.86
C ARG A 201 10.35 8.31 -13.35
N ASP A 202 9.49 7.58 -14.05
CA ASP A 202 9.19 6.19 -13.69
C ASP A 202 10.45 5.32 -13.79
N ALA A 203 10.60 4.41 -12.83
CA ALA A 203 11.74 3.52 -12.63
C ALA A 203 11.20 2.17 -12.15
N ALA A 204 10.58 1.43 -13.08
CA ALA A 204 9.82 0.19 -12.89
C ALA A 204 8.76 0.28 -11.78
N LEU A 205 9.13 0.02 -10.52
CA LEU A 205 8.27 -0.03 -9.33
C LEU A 205 8.12 1.32 -8.60
N THR A 206 8.95 2.32 -8.91
CA THR A 206 8.94 3.64 -8.23
C THR A 206 9.10 4.80 -9.22
N ARG A 207 9.10 6.04 -8.72
CA ARG A 207 9.45 7.26 -9.45
C ARG A 207 10.62 7.95 -8.78
N LEU A 208 11.64 8.28 -9.58
CA LEU A 208 12.91 8.83 -9.10
C LEU A 208 13.21 10.20 -9.70
N SER A 209 13.76 11.07 -8.88
CA SER A 209 14.25 12.41 -9.21
C SER A 209 15.71 12.53 -8.76
N ILE A 210 16.57 13.03 -9.65
CA ILE A 210 18.02 13.16 -9.37
C ILE A 210 18.26 14.15 -8.21
N GLY A 211 17.45 15.20 -8.11
CA GLY A 211 17.59 16.27 -7.12
C GLY A 211 16.58 16.24 -5.97
N LEU A 212 15.65 15.29 -5.93
CA LEU A 212 14.70 15.11 -4.81
C LEU A 212 14.75 13.73 -4.16
N GLY A 213 15.15 12.67 -4.87
CA GLY A 213 15.08 11.29 -4.36
C GLY A 213 13.91 10.49 -4.95
N GLY A 214 13.27 9.64 -4.15
CA GLY A 214 12.20 8.74 -4.60
C GLY A 214 10.82 9.15 -4.06
N ARG A 215 9.76 8.91 -4.85
CA ARG A 215 8.37 8.99 -4.37
C ARG A 215 8.11 7.96 -3.26
N ASN A 216 7.26 8.27 -2.28
CA ASN A 216 6.69 7.32 -1.32
C ASN A 216 5.22 7.05 -1.70
N TYR A 217 4.95 5.92 -2.36
CA TYR A 217 3.62 5.67 -2.92
C TYR A 217 2.57 5.20 -1.90
N LEU A 218 2.99 4.61 -0.78
CA LEU A 218 2.08 4.07 0.26
C LEU A 218 0.97 3.17 -0.31
N ASN A 219 1.32 2.35 -1.30
CA ASN A 219 0.35 1.66 -2.16
C ASN A 219 0.20 0.17 -1.87
N THR A 220 0.93 -0.38 -0.89
CA THR A 220 1.10 -1.84 -0.77
C THR A 220 0.25 -2.48 0.30
N ALA A 221 0.29 -2.04 1.56
CA ALA A 221 -0.44 -2.73 2.61
C ALA A 221 -0.96 -1.85 3.76
N TRP A 222 -1.68 -2.53 4.66
CA TRP A 222 -2.36 -1.97 5.82
C TRP A 222 -1.83 -2.61 7.10
N LEU A 223 -1.80 -1.84 8.19
CA LEU A 223 -1.68 -2.37 9.54
C LEU A 223 -2.79 -1.75 10.42
N PRO A 224 -3.85 -2.51 10.76
CA PRO A 224 -4.84 -2.06 11.72
C PRO A 224 -4.27 -2.10 13.14
N LEU A 225 -4.49 -1.05 13.92
CA LEU A 225 -4.11 -0.96 15.33
C LEU A 225 -5.40 -1.00 16.17
N LYS A 226 -5.46 -1.89 17.16
CA LYS A 226 -6.66 -2.14 17.97
C LYS A 226 -6.28 -2.05 19.47
N PRO A 227 -6.07 -0.84 20.03
CA PRO A 227 -5.50 -0.66 21.36
C PRO A 227 -6.43 -1.15 22.48
N LYS A 228 -5.88 -1.72 23.55
CA LYS A 228 -6.70 -2.31 24.63
C LYS A 228 -7.40 -1.28 25.53
N GLN A 229 -6.84 -0.07 25.63
CA GLN A 229 -7.33 0.97 26.57
C GLN A 229 -8.13 2.09 25.90
N LYS A 230 -8.22 2.10 24.57
CA LYS A 230 -8.97 3.09 23.80
C LYS A 230 -9.96 2.33 22.93
N ASP A 231 -11.24 2.70 22.96
CA ASP A 231 -12.30 2.00 22.22
C ASP A 231 -12.26 2.28 20.69
N SER A 232 -11.12 2.78 20.19
CA SER A 232 -10.89 3.35 18.86
C SER A 232 -9.91 2.50 18.04
N GLU A 233 -10.33 2.02 16.89
CA GLU A 233 -9.46 1.33 15.94
C GLU A 233 -8.76 2.35 15.02
N ARG A 234 -7.43 2.23 14.84
CA ARG A 234 -6.60 3.10 14.00
C ARG A 234 -6.04 2.31 12.81
N LEU A 235 -5.55 3.00 11.79
CA LEU A 235 -5.08 2.36 10.57
C LEU A 235 -3.80 3.01 10.03
N LEU A 236 -2.76 2.20 9.80
CA LEU A 236 -1.56 2.62 9.08
C LEU A 236 -1.58 2.08 7.65
N VAL A 237 -1.06 2.87 6.71
CA VAL A 237 -0.75 2.46 5.34
C VAL A 237 0.76 2.38 5.12
N THR A 238 1.21 1.38 4.38
CA THR A 238 2.62 0.97 4.32
C THR A 238 3.11 0.72 2.89
N TRP A 239 4.43 0.80 2.75
CA TRP A 239 5.18 0.44 1.56
C TRP A 239 6.59 0.01 1.96
N ASP A 240 7.25 -0.84 1.17
CA ASP A 240 8.58 -1.38 1.48
C ASP A 240 9.73 -0.41 1.13
N ALA A 241 9.46 0.63 0.34
CA ALA A 241 10.42 1.65 -0.07
C ALA A 241 10.21 3.05 0.55
N GLY A 242 9.33 3.20 1.55
CA GLY A 242 9.06 4.48 2.21
C GLY A 242 8.48 4.35 3.63
N ARG A 243 8.59 5.41 4.44
CA ARG A 243 8.05 5.42 5.82
C ARG A 243 6.51 5.23 5.83
N PRO A 244 5.93 4.42 6.74
CA PRO A 244 4.48 4.32 6.91
C PRO A 244 3.81 5.63 7.32
N TYR A 245 2.50 5.75 7.08
CA TYR A 245 1.67 6.85 7.57
C TYR A 245 0.41 6.34 8.26
N GLU A 246 -0.06 7.08 9.25
CA GLU A 246 -1.40 6.95 9.80
C GLU A 246 -2.43 7.59 8.86
N VAL A 247 -3.52 6.87 8.63
CA VAL A 247 -4.66 7.27 7.79
C VAL A 247 -5.86 7.47 8.70
N ASP A 248 -6.60 8.55 8.50
CA ASP A 248 -7.93 8.69 9.11
C ASP A 248 -8.93 7.75 8.40
N PRO A 249 -9.47 6.72 9.08
CA PRO A 249 -10.43 5.79 8.47
C PRO A 249 -11.67 6.50 7.92
N CYS A 250 -12.05 7.65 8.49
CA CYS A 250 -13.24 8.40 8.13
C CYS A 250 -13.12 9.14 6.78
N SER A 251 -12.15 10.05 6.67
CA SER A 251 -11.88 10.87 5.48
C SER A 251 -10.98 10.19 4.44
N LEU A 252 -10.34 9.07 4.80
CA LEU A 252 -9.30 8.38 4.04
C LEU A 252 -8.02 9.22 3.80
N GLY A 253 -7.83 10.34 4.50
CA GLY A 253 -6.67 11.21 4.34
C GLY A 253 -5.48 10.82 5.23
N LEU A 254 -4.29 11.33 4.89
CA LEU A 254 -3.09 11.15 5.71
C LEU A 254 -3.10 12.09 6.93
N VAL A 255 -2.85 11.52 8.10
CA VAL A 255 -2.81 12.25 9.38
C VAL A 255 -1.37 12.66 9.72
N ALA A 256 -0.48 11.68 9.88
CA ALA A 256 0.93 11.90 10.20
C ALA A 256 1.76 10.66 9.81
N PRO A 257 3.08 10.81 9.55
CA PRO A 257 3.96 9.67 9.37
C PRO A 257 4.13 8.88 10.67
N VAL A 258 4.69 7.67 10.54
CA VAL A 258 5.34 6.97 11.65
C VAL A 258 6.83 7.28 11.58
N GLY A 259 7.36 7.99 12.58
CA GLY A 259 8.73 8.51 12.57
C GLY A 259 8.91 9.79 11.73
N LEU A 260 9.67 10.73 12.28
CA LEU A 260 10.15 11.91 11.57
C LEU A 260 11.24 11.51 10.56
N ASN A 261 11.52 12.35 9.56
CA ASN A 261 12.52 12.05 8.52
C ASN A 261 13.90 11.71 9.10
N LYS A 262 14.26 12.34 10.24
CA LYS A 262 15.51 12.11 10.98
C LYS A 262 15.61 10.73 11.66
N ASP A 263 14.48 10.05 11.88
CA ASP A 263 14.42 8.75 12.57
C ASP A 263 14.76 7.60 11.61
N TRP A 264 14.44 7.79 10.32
CA TRP A 264 14.64 6.80 9.26
C TRP A 264 15.99 6.97 8.56
N LYS A 265 16.65 5.84 8.26
CA LYS A 265 17.86 5.83 7.45
C LYS A 265 17.53 5.57 5.97
N PRO A 266 18.08 6.37 5.04
CA PRO A 266 17.94 6.10 3.63
C PRO A 266 18.63 4.77 3.28
N ILE A 267 18.11 4.08 2.26
CA ILE A 267 18.69 2.83 1.77
C ILE A 267 20.19 2.98 1.44
N PHE A 268 20.64 4.16 1.01
CA PHE A 268 22.05 4.53 0.88
C PHE A 268 22.51 5.48 2.00
N ASP A 269 22.64 4.97 3.22
CA ASP A 269 23.18 5.72 4.37
C ASP A 269 24.70 5.96 4.21
N MET A 270 25.05 7.15 3.74
CA MET A 270 26.42 7.60 3.45
C MET A 270 27.02 8.37 4.65
N PRO A 271 28.12 7.87 5.27
CA PRO A 271 28.75 8.55 6.39
C PRO A 271 29.17 9.98 6.04
N ALA A 272 29.01 10.93 6.97
CA ALA A 272 29.29 12.35 6.74
C ALA A 272 30.73 12.62 6.25
N VAL A 273 31.70 11.77 6.64
CA VAL A 273 33.11 11.86 6.22
C VAL A 273 33.32 11.59 4.72
N SER A 274 32.35 10.95 4.04
CA SER A 274 32.38 10.67 2.59
C SER A 274 31.82 11.82 1.74
N ARG A 275 31.02 12.73 2.32
CA ARG A 275 30.41 13.88 1.62
C ARG A 275 31.45 14.77 0.89
N PRO A 276 32.66 15.05 1.42
CA PRO A 276 33.68 15.81 0.70
C PRO A 276 34.23 15.12 -0.57
N LEU A 277 34.25 13.79 -0.62
CA LEU A 277 34.65 13.03 -1.82
C LEU A 277 33.62 13.17 -2.94
N GLN A 278 32.32 13.19 -2.60
CA GLN A 278 31.25 13.45 -3.58
C GLN A 278 31.42 14.83 -4.24
N LYS A 279 31.77 15.85 -3.46
CA LYS A 279 32.09 17.21 -3.94
C LYS A 279 33.27 17.23 -4.94
N TRP A 280 34.21 16.29 -4.83
CA TRP A 280 35.36 16.19 -5.74
C TRP A 280 35.04 15.47 -7.04
N PHE A 281 34.18 14.45 -7.00
CA PHE A 281 33.73 13.72 -8.20
C PHE A 281 32.55 14.38 -8.93
N GLY A 282 31.89 15.38 -8.32
CA GLY A 282 30.90 16.22 -9.00
C GLY A 282 29.60 15.51 -9.38
N PHE A 283 29.23 14.44 -8.67
CA PHE A 283 27.98 13.70 -8.86
C PHE A 283 26.88 14.21 -7.90
N PRO A 284 25.87 14.96 -8.37
CA PRO A 284 24.78 15.47 -7.54
C PRO A 284 23.65 14.43 -7.39
N ILE A 285 23.97 13.22 -6.93
CA ILE A 285 23.02 12.08 -6.87
C ILE A 285 22.26 11.97 -5.53
N LEU A 286 22.58 12.80 -4.53
CA LEU A 286 22.22 12.55 -3.12
C LEU A 286 21.58 13.73 -2.37
N SER A 287 20.81 14.59 -3.06
CA SER A 287 19.82 15.43 -2.37
C SER A 287 18.57 14.59 -2.10
N GLN A 288 18.66 13.74 -1.07
CA GLN A 288 17.59 12.84 -0.63
C GLN A 288 16.56 13.62 0.20
N VAL A 289 15.85 14.55 -0.44
CA VAL A 289 14.73 15.29 0.18
C VAL A 289 13.57 14.35 0.47
N PHE A 290 13.37 13.39 -0.42
CA PHE A 290 12.51 12.21 -0.26
C PHE A 290 13.42 10.97 -0.31
N PRO A 291 13.97 10.54 0.83
CA PRO A 291 14.82 9.35 0.87
C PRO A 291 13.99 8.10 0.60
N MET A 292 14.49 7.20 -0.26
CA MET A 292 13.95 5.82 -0.30
C MET A 292 14.38 5.10 0.99
N ILE A 293 13.39 4.55 1.70
CA ILE A 293 13.57 3.87 2.98
C ILE A 293 13.29 2.40 2.76
N LEU A 294 14.30 1.54 2.87
CA LEU A 294 14.07 0.09 2.85
C LEU A 294 13.44 -0.31 4.19
N SER A 295 12.15 -0.59 4.16
CA SER A 295 11.31 -0.95 5.31
C SER A 295 10.40 -2.13 4.96
N SER A 296 9.63 -2.62 5.94
CA SER A 296 8.68 -3.71 5.67
C SER A 296 7.34 -3.13 5.21
N ALA A 297 6.77 -3.72 4.15
CA ALA A 297 5.37 -3.50 3.81
C ALA A 297 4.42 -4.09 4.86
N HIS A 298 4.86 -5.11 5.62
CA HIS A 298 4.09 -5.76 6.68
C HIS A 298 4.74 -5.60 8.06
N PRO A 299 4.81 -4.36 8.60
CA PRO A 299 5.12 -4.16 10.00
C PRO A 299 4.04 -4.82 10.87
N VAL A 300 4.35 -5.03 12.14
CA VAL A 300 3.48 -5.79 13.06
C VAL A 300 3.07 -4.97 14.25
N TYR A 301 1.79 -5.03 14.59
CA TYR A 301 1.22 -4.48 15.82
C TYR A 301 1.17 -5.57 16.88
N ASP A 302 1.58 -5.23 18.10
CA ASP A 302 1.35 -6.04 19.29
C ASP A 302 0.22 -5.43 20.10
N ASP A 303 -0.90 -6.15 20.25
CA ASP A 303 -2.03 -5.73 21.07
C ASP A 303 -1.75 -5.87 22.58
N HIS A 304 -0.70 -6.59 23.00
CA HIS A 304 -0.28 -6.73 24.39
C HIS A 304 0.68 -5.63 24.85
N GLU A 305 1.55 -5.11 23.98
CA GLU A 305 2.39 -3.92 24.24
C GLU A 305 1.72 -2.62 23.76
N ASP A 306 0.64 -2.68 22.99
CA ASP A 306 0.03 -1.57 22.23
C ASP A 306 1.05 -0.82 21.35
N ALA A 307 1.99 -1.56 20.76
CA ALA A 307 3.15 -1.04 20.03
C ALA A 307 3.31 -1.64 18.62
N VAL A 308 3.82 -0.84 17.68
CA VAL A 308 4.18 -1.26 16.33
C VAL A 308 5.67 -1.54 16.24
N TYR A 309 6.05 -2.71 15.72
CA TYR A 309 7.42 -3.01 15.31
C TYR A 309 7.60 -2.86 13.81
N MET A 310 8.69 -2.19 13.43
CA MET A 310 9.10 -1.96 12.04
C MET A 310 10.58 -2.28 11.88
N VAL A 311 11.02 -2.39 10.63
CA VAL A 311 12.43 -2.54 10.28
C VAL A 311 12.89 -1.44 9.33
N ASN A 312 14.18 -1.12 9.38
CA ASN A 312 14.83 -0.27 8.41
C ASN A 312 16.19 -0.86 8.01
N GLY A 313 16.34 -1.19 6.72
CA GLY A 313 17.60 -1.67 6.16
C GLY A 313 18.39 -0.57 5.47
N THR A 314 19.72 -0.68 5.50
CA THR A 314 20.62 0.10 4.63
C THR A 314 21.45 -0.86 3.79
N LYS A 315 21.73 -0.50 2.54
CA LYS A 315 22.54 -1.28 1.60
C LYS A 315 23.80 -0.52 1.19
N SER A 316 24.91 -1.23 1.07
CA SER A 316 26.09 -0.73 0.37
C SER A 316 25.90 -0.80 -1.15
N MET A 317 26.62 0.04 -1.89
CA MET A 317 26.68 -0.02 -3.36
C MET A 317 27.10 -1.42 -3.86
N GLY A 318 27.88 -2.18 -3.08
CA GLY A 318 28.25 -3.56 -3.40
C GLY A 318 27.06 -4.52 -3.34
N SER A 319 26.30 -4.50 -2.23
CA SER A 319 25.09 -5.32 -2.05
C SER A 319 23.92 -4.89 -2.93
N MET A 320 23.87 -3.61 -3.33
CA MET A 320 22.92 -3.11 -4.33
C MET A 320 23.26 -3.63 -5.73
N MET A 321 24.52 -3.52 -6.16
CA MET A 321 24.93 -3.88 -7.52
C MET A 321 25.01 -5.40 -7.76
N GLN A 322 25.30 -6.21 -6.73
CA GLN A 322 25.44 -7.69 -6.82
C GLN A 322 26.20 -8.16 -8.07
N VAL A 323 27.34 -7.51 -8.40
CA VAL A 323 28.05 -7.66 -9.68
C VAL A 323 28.36 -9.13 -10.05
N SER A 324 28.64 -9.98 -9.06
CA SER A 324 28.90 -11.41 -9.28
C SER A 324 27.68 -12.20 -9.76
N ARG A 325 26.46 -11.79 -9.38
CA ARG A 325 25.20 -12.37 -9.89
C ARG A 325 24.82 -11.79 -11.26
N LEU A 326 25.07 -10.50 -11.48
CA LEU A 326 24.84 -9.83 -12.78
C LEU A 326 25.75 -10.34 -13.90
N GLN A 327 27.02 -10.60 -13.59
CA GLN A 327 28.07 -10.90 -14.56
C GLN A 327 27.68 -11.94 -15.63
N PRO A 328 27.17 -13.15 -15.30
CA PRO A 328 26.80 -14.14 -16.33
C PRO A 328 25.70 -13.66 -17.28
N TYR A 329 24.64 -13.04 -16.75
CA TYR A 329 23.50 -12.57 -17.55
C TYR A 329 23.89 -11.38 -18.44
N PHE A 330 24.64 -10.42 -17.91
CA PHE A 330 25.10 -9.26 -18.68
C PHE A 330 26.07 -9.66 -19.81
N LEU A 331 26.94 -10.65 -19.57
CA LEU A 331 27.82 -11.18 -20.61
C LEU A 331 27.04 -11.86 -21.76
N LYS A 332 25.98 -12.62 -21.43
CA LYS A 332 25.05 -13.19 -22.42
C LYS A 332 24.37 -12.07 -23.23
N GLY A 333 23.81 -11.08 -22.54
CA GLY A 333 23.15 -9.94 -23.19
C GLY A 333 24.03 -9.14 -24.14
N VAL A 334 25.28 -8.91 -23.77
CA VAL A 334 26.26 -8.26 -24.66
C VAL A 334 26.52 -9.07 -25.94
N LEU A 335 26.53 -10.40 -25.86
CA LEU A 335 26.65 -11.26 -27.06
C LEU A 335 25.41 -11.17 -27.95
N GLU A 336 24.23 -11.27 -27.36
CA GLU A 336 22.95 -11.24 -28.09
C GLU A 336 22.74 -9.88 -28.76
N PHE A 337 23.05 -8.80 -28.07
CA PHE A 337 23.08 -7.44 -28.61
C PHE A 337 24.06 -7.28 -29.80
N ILE A 338 25.25 -7.89 -29.73
CA ILE A 338 26.21 -7.87 -30.84
C ILE A 338 25.68 -8.67 -32.03
N ASN A 339 25.10 -9.85 -31.81
CA ASN A 339 24.52 -10.67 -32.87
C ASN A 339 23.36 -9.94 -33.57
N LYS A 340 22.46 -9.29 -32.82
CA LYS A 340 21.37 -8.45 -33.34
C LYS A 340 21.89 -7.33 -34.25
N LEU A 341 22.99 -6.67 -33.85
CA LEU A 341 23.62 -5.60 -34.62
C LEU A 341 24.38 -6.07 -35.88
N GLU A 342 24.79 -7.33 -35.94
CA GLU A 342 25.50 -7.89 -37.11
C GLU A 342 24.55 -8.41 -38.19
N GLY A 343 23.26 -8.57 -37.85
CA GLY A 343 22.23 -9.13 -38.73
C GLY A 343 22.28 -10.66 -38.75
N GLU A 344 21.12 -11.31 -38.67
CA GLU A 344 21.05 -12.77 -38.63
C GLU A 344 21.47 -13.39 -39.98
N ASP A 345 22.70 -13.89 -40.07
CA ASP A 345 23.03 -14.99 -40.99
C ASP A 345 22.83 -16.32 -40.22
N PRO A 346 21.73 -17.06 -40.47
CA PRO A 346 21.45 -18.32 -39.77
C PRO A 346 22.46 -19.44 -40.06
N ASN A 347 23.44 -19.23 -40.96
CA ASN A 347 24.52 -20.18 -41.25
C ASN A 347 25.89 -19.76 -40.69
N ALA A 348 26.01 -18.61 -40.04
CA ALA A 348 27.27 -18.18 -39.43
C ALA A 348 27.68 -19.09 -38.25
N PRO A 349 28.96 -19.45 -38.10
CA PRO A 349 29.41 -20.33 -37.02
C PRO A 349 29.26 -19.65 -35.64
N ARG A 350 28.57 -20.34 -34.72
CA ARG A 350 28.36 -19.89 -33.33
C ARG A 350 29.69 -19.52 -32.63
N THR A 351 29.73 -18.33 -32.05
CA THR A 351 30.85 -17.71 -31.34
C THR A 351 32.13 -17.52 -32.16
N SER A 352 32.35 -16.31 -32.65
CA SER A 352 33.59 -15.90 -33.32
C SER A 352 34.74 -15.67 -32.33
N PHE A 353 35.99 -15.70 -32.80
CA PHE A 353 37.15 -15.32 -31.98
C PHE A 353 37.03 -13.91 -31.37
N PHE A 354 36.35 -12.98 -32.07
CA PHE A 354 36.12 -11.63 -31.55
C PHE A 354 35.18 -11.62 -30.35
N ASP A 355 34.23 -12.56 -30.30
CA ASP A 355 33.23 -12.64 -29.23
C ASP A 355 33.94 -13.02 -27.93
N TYR A 356 34.88 -13.98 -27.98
CA TYR A 356 35.78 -14.29 -26.87
C TYR A 356 36.66 -13.10 -26.44
N VAL A 357 37.12 -12.26 -27.37
CA VAL A 357 37.88 -11.04 -27.04
C VAL A 357 36.98 -10.00 -26.35
N VAL A 358 35.76 -9.77 -26.85
CA VAL A 358 34.80 -8.84 -26.24
C VAL A 358 34.38 -9.33 -24.85
N LEU A 359 34.01 -10.60 -24.72
CA LEU A 359 33.75 -11.24 -23.43
C LEU A 359 34.93 -11.09 -22.47
N GLY A 360 36.17 -11.30 -22.94
CA GLY A 360 37.38 -11.10 -22.15
C GLY A 360 37.52 -9.66 -21.64
N VAL A 361 37.29 -8.67 -22.50
CA VAL A 361 37.33 -7.24 -22.14
C VAL A 361 36.23 -6.88 -21.15
N VAL A 362 34.99 -7.34 -21.36
CA VAL A 362 33.87 -7.08 -20.44
C VAL A 362 34.09 -7.76 -19.09
N ASN A 363 34.60 -9.00 -19.06
CA ASN A 363 34.98 -9.68 -17.82
C ASN A 363 36.05 -8.91 -17.04
N VAL A 364 37.11 -8.41 -17.71
CA VAL A 364 38.14 -7.57 -17.07
C VAL A 364 37.54 -6.25 -16.56
N ALA A 365 36.62 -5.63 -17.31
CA ALA A 365 35.95 -4.41 -16.89
C ALA A 365 35.07 -4.63 -15.64
N LEU A 366 34.23 -5.68 -15.62
CA LEU A 366 33.40 -6.04 -14.47
C LEU A 366 34.25 -6.40 -13.25
N TRP A 367 35.36 -7.10 -13.44
CA TRP A 367 36.32 -7.41 -12.37
C TRP A 367 36.97 -6.15 -11.79
N LEU A 368 37.36 -5.19 -12.63
CA LEU A 368 37.87 -3.88 -12.18
C LEU A 368 36.80 -3.06 -11.44
N VAL A 369 35.53 -3.12 -11.88
CA VAL A 369 34.40 -2.52 -11.15
C VAL A 369 34.19 -3.20 -9.80
N GLY A 370 34.28 -4.53 -9.72
CA GLY A 370 34.21 -5.28 -8.46
C GLY A 370 35.32 -4.88 -7.49
N ILE A 371 36.56 -4.73 -7.97
CA ILE A 371 37.67 -4.20 -7.16
C ILE A 371 37.41 -2.77 -6.70
N LEU A 372 36.92 -1.90 -7.59
CA LEU A 372 36.60 -0.52 -7.23
C LEU A 372 35.52 -0.48 -6.14
N LEU A 373 34.44 -1.24 -6.27
CA LEU A 373 33.38 -1.34 -5.27
C LEU A 373 33.89 -1.89 -3.93
N ALA A 374 34.76 -2.90 -3.95
CA ALA A 374 35.39 -3.44 -2.74
C ALA A 374 36.30 -2.41 -2.05
N ILE A 375 37.07 -1.63 -2.81
CA ILE A 375 37.88 -0.52 -2.28
C ILE A 375 36.96 0.55 -1.68
N LEU A 376 35.93 1.00 -2.41
CA LEU A 376 35.01 2.03 -1.93
C LEU A 376 34.29 1.58 -0.64
N SER A 377 33.79 0.35 -0.61
CA SER A 377 33.16 -0.28 0.56
C SER A 377 34.09 -0.36 1.79
N PHE A 378 35.39 -0.65 1.60
CA PHE A 378 36.37 -0.63 2.68
C PHE A 378 36.52 0.75 3.36
N TRP A 379 36.26 1.84 2.62
CA TRP A 379 36.24 3.22 3.15
C TRP A 379 34.82 3.71 3.49
N GLU A 380 33.83 2.81 3.54
CA GLU A 380 32.39 3.09 3.68
C GLU A 380 31.82 4.07 2.62
N VAL A 381 32.54 4.25 1.51
CA VAL A 381 32.08 5.05 0.36
C VAL A 381 31.12 4.20 -0.46
N GLY A 382 29.87 4.65 -0.56
CA GLY A 382 28.78 3.88 -1.16
C GLY A 382 27.80 3.29 -0.16
N GLY A 383 27.91 3.63 1.13
CA GLY A 383 27.01 3.20 2.19
C GLY A 383 27.42 1.89 2.87
N THR A 384 26.70 1.52 3.93
CA THR A 384 26.98 0.30 4.72
C THR A 384 25.75 -0.60 4.80
N ASP A 385 25.99 -1.91 4.87
CA ASP A 385 24.92 -2.92 5.00
C ASP A 385 24.55 -3.11 6.48
N ARG A 386 23.33 -2.70 6.86
CA ARG A 386 22.82 -2.80 8.25
C ARG A 386 21.32 -3.06 8.26
N LEU A 387 20.84 -3.63 9.36
CA LEU A 387 19.43 -3.85 9.65
C LEU A 387 19.12 -3.24 11.02
N PHE A 388 18.06 -2.44 11.10
CA PHE A 388 17.55 -1.85 12.32
C PHE A 388 16.13 -2.34 12.61
N LEU A 389 15.82 -2.53 13.88
CA LEU A 389 14.48 -2.77 14.42
C LEU A 389 14.04 -1.51 15.17
N TYR A 390 12.81 -1.07 14.95
CA TYR A 390 12.17 0.06 15.62
C TYR A 390 10.91 -0.39 16.35
N ARG A 391 10.64 0.20 17.53
CA ARG A 391 9.37 0.07 18.27
C ARG A 391 8.71 1.45 18.40
N TRP A 392 7.45 1.57 17.99
CA TRP A 392 6.66 2.81 18.02
C TRP A 392 5.39 2.63 18.83
N GLN A 393 5.18 3.49 19.83
CA GLN A 393 4.06 3.39 20.79
C GLN A 393 2.78 4.10 20.33
N GLY A 394 2.79 4.78 19.17
CA GLY A 394 1.60 5.41 18.63
C GLY A 394 1.09 6.66 19.36
N GLU A 395 1.77 7.12 20.42
CA GLU A 395 1.43 8.34 21.20
C GLU A 395 2.07 9.62 20.65
N GLN A 396 3.25 9.49 20.04
CA GLN A 396 4.03 10.58 19.43
C GLN A 396 4.53 10.16 18.05
N THR A 397 4.92 11.11 17.23
CA THR A 397 5.37 10.93 15.85
C THR A 397 6.82 10.50 15.78
N GLU A 398 7.69 11.11 16.59
CA GLU A 398 9.11 10.73 16.68
C GLU A 398 9.26 9.32 17.28
N ILE A 399 10.16 8.52 16.71
CA ILE A 399 10.53 7.21 17.26
C ILE A 399 11.66 7.44 18.27
N ASP A 400 11.36 7.32 19.57
CA ASP A 400 12.36 7.43 20.64
C ASP A 400 13.59 6.56 20.34
N LYS A 401 14.77 7.18 20.42
CA LYS A 401 16.09 6.56 20.21
C LYS A 401 16.35 5.39 21.17
N SER A 402 15.68 5.32 22.31
CA SER A 402 15.73 4.16 23.21
C SER A 402 15.05 2.92 22.60
N ASN A 403 14.13 3.12 21.66
CA ASN A 403 13.35 2.11 20.94
C ASN A 403 13.90 1.81 19.53
N GLN A 404 15.20 2.00 19.32
CA GLN A 404 15.90 1.67 18.07
C GLN A 404 17.10 0.74 18.34
N TRP A 405 17.18 -0.39 17.64
CA TRP A 405 18.24 -1.37 17.80
C TRP A 405 18.85 -1.78 16.45
N GLU A 406 20.18 -1.81 16.32
CA GLU A 406 20.87 -2.50 15.23
C GLU A 406 20.76 -4.02 15.46
N VAL A 407 20.16 -4.73 14.50
CA VAL A 407 20.04 -6.18 14.51
C VAL A 407 21.35 -6.78 14.02
N VAL A 408 21.96 -7.61 14.86
CA VAL A 408 23.23 -8.28 14.59
C VAL A 408 23.11 -9.80 14.69
N THR A 409 23.97 -10.51 13.97
CA THR A 409 24.16 -11.95 14.15
C THR A 409 24.54 -12.30 15.59
N GLU A 410 24.40 -13.56 16.00
CA GLU A 410 24.81 -14.05 17.33
C GLU A 410 26.28 -13.70 17.70
N LYS A 411 27.13 -13.55 16.67
CA LYS A 411 28.55 -13.16 16.74
C LYS A 411 28.80 -11.64 16.83
N GLY A 412 27.76 -10.82 16.70
CA GLY A 412 27.83 -9.35 16.80
C GLY A 412 28.10 -8.60 15.49
N HIS A 413 28.16 -9.29 14.34
CA HIS A 413 28.29 -8.67 13.03
C HIS A 413 26.93 -8.18 12.51
N SER A 414 26.89 -7.02 11.85
CA SER A 414 25.72 -6.48 11.16
C SER A 414 25.20 -7.44 10.09
N ILE A 415 23.87 -7.43 9.87
CA ILE A 415 23.18 -8.31 8.92
C ILE A 415 22.99 -7.57 7.59
N PRO A 416 23.55 -8.05 6.46
CA PRO A 416 23.23 -7.54 5.14
C PRO A 416 21.89 -8.09 4.64
N ILE A 417 21.04 -7.22 4.09
CA ILE A 417 19.84 -7.59 3.35
C ILE A 417 20.17 -7.55 1.86
N TYR A 418 20.08 -8.70 1.19
CA TYR A 418 20.37 -8.78 -0.24
C TYR A 418 19.14 -8.48 -1.10
N GLN A 419 17.97 -8.95 -0.69
CA GLN A 419 16.72 -8.88 -1.45
C GLN A 419 15.85 -7.72 -0.94
N SER A 420 14.82 -7.98 -0.13
CA SER A 420 13.94 -6.99 0.49
C SER A 420 13.67 -7.37 1.95
N VAL A 421 13.06 -6.47 2.73
CA VAL A 421 12.50 -6.82 4.05
C VAL A 421 10.97 -6.80 4.04
N HIS A 422 10.38 -7.27 2.92
CA HIS A 422 8.94 -7.15 2.62
C HIS A 422 8.04 -7.58 3.79
N GLN A 423 8.31 -8.73 4.41
CA GLN A 423 7.48 -9.32 5.47
C GLN A 423 8.22 -9.48 6.80
N MET A 424 7.56 -9.09 7.89
CA MET A 424 7.91 -9.51 9.25
C MET A 424 6.69 -10.13 9.97
N SER A 425 6.93 -10.79 11.11
CA SER A 425 5.89 -11.39 11.96
C SER A 425 6.25 -11.33 13.44
N LEU A 426 5.27 -11.51 14.32
CA LEU A 426 5.40 -11.40 15.76
C LEU A 426 4.81 -12.62 16.47
N THR A 427 5.51 -13.09 17.50
CA THR A 427 5.01 -14.02 18.50
C THR A 427 5.13 -13.40 19.89
N LYS A 428 4.57 -14.05 20.90
CA LYS A 428 4.62 -13.61 22.30
C LYS A 428 6.04 -13.34 22.81
N ASP A 429 7.02 -14.18 22.45
CA ASP A 429 8.42 -14.02 22.94
C ASP A 429 9.43 -13.65 21.83
N TYR A 430 9.05 -13.69 20.54
CA TYR A 430 9.98 -13.48 19.42
C TYR A 430 9.44 -12.57 18.31
N ILE A 431 10.33 -11.79 17.69
CA ILE A 431 10.09 -11.04 16.44
C ILE A 431 10.81 -11.77 15.29
N VAL A 432 10.16 -11.87 14.13
CA VAL A 432 10.65 -12.60 12.96
C VAL A 432 10.79 -11.65 11.77
N ILE A 433 12.01 -11.48 11.24
CA ILE A 433 12.32 -10.61 10.10
C ILE A 433 12.83 -11.48 8.94
N SER A 434 12.45 -11.19 7.71
CA SER A 434 12.84 -11.94 6.51
C SER A 434 13.66 -11.09 5.54
N ASP A 435 14.72 -11.65 4.95
CA ASP A 435 15.33 -11.17 3.70
C ASP A 435 14.53 -11.77 2.53
N SER A 436 13.28 -11.29 2.40
CA SER A 436 12.21 -11.87 1.58
C SER A 436 12.62 -11.97 0.10
N SER A 437 12.21 -13.07 -0.54
CA SER A 437 12.50 -13.33 -1.95
C SER A 437 11.61 -12.45 -2.84
N PHE A 438 12.10 -11.24 -3.02
CA PHE A 438 11.64 -10.17 -3.90
C PHE A 438 12.86 -9.28 -4.09
N LYS A 439 13.43 -9.30 -5.30
CA LYS A 439 14.73 -8.67 -5.57
C LYS A 439 14.59 -7.16 -5.78
N PHE A 440 15.70 -6.45 -5.60
CA PHE A 440 15.80 -5.03 -5.93
C PHE A 440 17.01 -4.84 -6.84
N VAL A 441 16.78 -4.58 -8.13
CA VAL A 441 17.83 -4.62 -9.16
C VAL A 441 18.09 -3.24 -9.75
N VAL A 442 19.35 -3.02 -10.09
CA VAL A 442 19.82 -1.77 -10.68
C VAL A 442 19.37 -1.62 -12.15
N ALA A 443 19.09 -2.71 -12.89
CA ALA A 443 18.49 -2.69 -14.22
C ALA A 443 17.19 -1.89 -14.28
N ASP A 444 16.35 -2.00 -13.26
CA ASP A 444 15.02 -1.39 -13.20
C ASP A 444 15.09 0.13 -13.00
N VAL A 445 16.27 0.63 -12.62
CA VAL A 445 16.52 2.01 -12.17
C VAL A 445 17.44 2.78 -13.12
N LEU A 446 18.45 2.15 -13.74
CA LEU A 446 19.40 2.89 -14.61
C LEU A 446 18.80 3.47 -15.91
N PRO A 447 17.87 2.81 -16.63
CA PRO A 447 17.33 3.32 -17.89
C PRO A 447 16.61 4.67 -17.76
N SER A 448 16.01 4.96 -16.61
CA SER A 448 15.32 6.22 -16.33
C SER A 448 16.24 7.31 -15.78
N LEU A 449 17.28 6.94 -15.02
CA LEU A 449 18.26 7.90 -14.46
C LEU A 449 19.28 8.44 -15.48
N PHE A 450 19.58 7.70 -16.56
CA PHE A 450 20.56 8.15 -17.56
C PHE A 450 19.92 8.65 -18.85
N ASN A 451 20.32 9.85 -19.31
CA ASN A 451 20.00 10.32 -20.65
C ASN A 451 20.54 9.33 -21.71
N PRO A 452 19.68 8.62 -22.47
CA PRO A 452 20.13 7.58 -23.40
C PRO A 452 21.08 8.12 -24.49
N GLN A 453 21.03 9.42 -24.78
CA GLN A 453 21.83 10.05 -25.84
C GLN A 453 23.32 10.14 -25.49
N ASP A 454 23.69 10.26 -24.20
CA ASP A 454 25.08 10.49 -23.80
C ASP A 454 25.86 9.19 -23.58
N PHE A 455 25.24 8.17 -22.97
CA PHE A 455 25.84 6.83 -22.87
C PHE A 455 26.04 6.21 -24.26
N THR A 456 24.98 6.24 -25.11
CA THR A 456 25.06 5.71 -26.48
C THR A 456 26.11 6.41 -27.33
N LYS A 457 26.44 7.69 -27.10
CA LYS A 457 27.52 8.40 -27.80
C LYS A 457 28.90 7.77 -27.56
N ASN A 458 29.13 7.18 -26.39
CA ASN A 458 30.38 6.49 -26.06
C ASN A 458 30.33 5.02 -26.50
N LEU A 459 29.23 4.30 -26.26
CA LEU A 459 29.04 2.93 -26.77
C LEU A 459 29.18 2.87 -28.30
N ARG A 460 28.58 3.83 -29.03
CA ARG A 460 28.72 3.96 -30.49
C ARG A 460 30.14 4.21 -30.98
N LYS A 461 31.07 4.72 -30.15
CA LYS A 461 32.50 4.81 -30.53
C LYS A 461 33.14 3.43 -30.47
N ILE A 462 32.82 2.65 -29.44
CA ILE A 462 33.31 1.28 -29.23
C ILE A 462 32.75 0.37 -30.33
N VAL A 463 31.43 0.35 -30.54
CA VAL A 463 30.78 -0.46 -31.59
C VAL A 463 31.26 -0.08 -33.00
N ARG A 464 31.38 1.21 -33.34
CA ARG A 464 31.95 1.62 -34.64
C ARG A 464 33.44 1.31 -34.79
N PHE A 465 34.19 1.26 -33.70
CA PHE A 465 35.59 0.79 -33.72
C PHE A 465 35.63 -0.71 -34.01
N VAL A 466 34.79 -1.52 -33.35
CA VAL A 466 34.65 -2.97 -33.58
C VAL A 466 34.20 -3.27 -35.02
N ALA A 467 33.13 -2.64 -35.52
CA ALA A 467 32.62 -2.85 -36.87
C ALA A 467 33.67 -2.51 -37.96
N ARG A 468 34.43 -1.42 -37.78
CA ARG A 468 35.55 -1.05 -38.67
C ARG A 468 36.72 -2.01 -38.60
N SER A 469 36.93 -2.67 -37.45
CA SER A 469 37.95 -3.70 -37.28
C SER A 469 37.55 -5.04 -37.92
N LYS A 470 36.27 -5.44 -37.85
CA LYS A 470 35.73 -6.58 -38.62
C LYS A 470 35.78 -6.30 -40.14
N GLN A 471 35.36 -5.12 -40.61
CA GLN A 471 35.44 -4.74 -42.04
C GLN A 471 36.87 -4.82 -42.60
N LYS A 472 37.89 -4.39 -41.84
CA LYS A 472 39.30 -4.56 -42.26
C LYS A 472 39.79 -6.02 -42.30
N GLY A 473 39.06 -6.95 -41.69
CA GLY A 473 39.27 -8.39 -41.84
C GLY A 473 38.54 -8.99 -43.05
N THR A 474 37.42 -8.40 -43.47
CA THR A 474 36.57 -8.90 -44.57
C THR A 474 36.71 -8.14 -45.90
N GLU A 475 37.47 -7.04 -45.99
CA GLU A 475 37.90 -6.38 -47.25
C GLU A 475 38.85 -7.24 -48.13
N LYS A 476 38.67 -8.56 -48.11
CA LYS A 476 39.30 -9.51 -49.03
C LYS A 476 38.31 -10.52 -49.64
N ALA A 477 37.02 -10.19 -49.69
CA ALA A 477 36.04 -10.85 -50.54
C ALA A 477 35.01 -9.85 -51.10
N GLU A 478 35.01 -9.76 -52.44
CA GLU A 478 33.95 -9.34 -53.37
C GLU A 478 33.05 -8.11 -53.11
N SER A 479 33.09 -7.18 -54.07
CA SER A 479 32.15 -6.07 -54.21
C SER A 479 30.91 -6.47 -55.02
N THR A 480 29.71 -6.21 -54.49
CA THR A 480 28.50 -5.99 -55.31
C THR A 480 27.71 -4.79 -54.76
N ALA A 481 27.03 -4.07 -55.66
CA ALA A 481 26.37 -2.81 -55.34
C ALA A 481 24.94 -3.01 -54.79
N PRO A 482 24.46 -2.14 -53.88
CA PRO A 482 23.10 -2.25 -53.36
C PRO A 482 22.07 -1.71 -54.37
N SER A 483 20.99 -2.47 -54.55
CA SER A 483 19.79 -2.04 -55.29
C SER A 483 18.95 -1.09 -54.44
N THR A 484 18.51 0.02 -55.04
CA THR A 484 17.46 0.90 -54.51
C THR A 484 16.09 0.25 -54.71
N ASP A 485 15.24 0.22 -53.67
CA ASP A 485 13.78 0.48 -53.78
C ASP A 485 13.05 0.44 -52.42
N SER A 486 12.65 1.62 -51.93
CA SER A 486 11.44 1.82 -51.09
C SER A 486 11.12 3.32 -51.00
N PRO A 487 9.84 3.70 -50.84
CA PRO A 487 9.36 5.05 -51.14
C PRO A 487 9.64 6.09 -50.03
N ASP A 488 9.54 7.36 -50.42
CA ASP A 488 9.83 8.56 -49.61
C ASP A 488 9.16 8.55 -48.22
N LYS A 489 9.94 8.23 -47.18
CA LYS A 489 9.71 8.72 -45.81
C LYS A 489 10.40 10.06 -45.64
N SER A 490 9.77 11.02 -44.98
CA SER A 490 10.38 12.34 -44.78
C SER A 490 11.63 12.25 -43.89
N PRO A 491 12.59 13.19 -44.00
CA PRO A 491 13.79 13.20 -43.15
C PRO A 491 13.50 13.33 -41.65
N GLU A 492 12.32 13.82 -41.25
CA GLU A 492 11.90 13.86 -39.84
C GLU A 492 11.27 12.53 -39.40
N GLU A 493 10.49 11.85 -40.24
CA GLU A 493 10.01 10.49 -39.96
C GLU A 493 11.18 9.51 -39.85
N ILE A 494 12.15 9.57 -40.76
CA ILE A 494 13.38 8.76 -40.69
C ILE A 494 14.15 9.08 -39.40
N LYS A 495 14.26 10.36 -38.98
CA LYS A 495 14.88 10.72 -37.70
C LYS A 495 14.11 10.20 -36.48
N GLN A 496 12.78 10.17 -36.53
CA GLN A 496 11.94 9.69 -35.43
C GLN A 496 11.97 8.17 -35.33
N GLU A 497 11.86 7.47 -36.46
CA GLU A 497 11.94 6.01 -36.56
C GLU A 497 13.32 5.51 -36.13
N VAL A 498 14.40 6.11 -36.65
CA VAL A 498 15.77 5.82 -36.20
C VAL A 498 15.96 6.19 -34.72
N LYS A 499 15.35 7.28 -34.20
CA LYS A 499 15.39 7.58 -32.75
C LYS A 499 14.67 6.53 -31.90
N ARG A 500 13.63 5.89 -32.42
CA ARG A 500 12.82 4.88 -31.72
C ARG A 500 13.61 3.58 -31.56
N ASP A 501 14.25 3.13 -32.63
CA ASP A 501 15.12 1.94 -32.67
C ASP A 501 16.18 1.95 -31.57
N TRP A 502 17.01 3.00 -31.49
CA TRP A 502 18.13 3.03 -30.54
C TRP A 502 17.72 3.12 -29.06
N ARG A 503 16.49 3.54 -28.75
CA ARG A 503 15.98 3.48 -27.38
C ARG A 503 15.62 2.04 -27.03
N GLN A 504 14.97 1.35 -27.96
CA GLN A 504 14.61 -0.05 -27.81
C GLN A 504 15.87 -0.90 -27.61
N ASP A 505 16.80 -0.86 -28.57
CA ASP A 505 18.12 -1.51 -28.50
C ASP A 505 18.90 -1.24 -27.19
N PHE A 506 18.70 -0.06 -26.58
CA PHE A 506 19.36 0.30 -25.34
C PHE A 506 18.68 -0.31 -24.11
N GLN A 507 17.34 -0.33 -24.09
CA GLN A 507 16.58 -0.98 -23.04
C GLN A 507 16.73 -2.52 -23.13
N ASP A 508 16.78 -3.07 -24.35
CA ASP A 508 17.14 -4.47 -24.61
C ASP A 508 18.50 -4.83 -23.99
N LEU A 509 19.52 -3.99 -24.11
CA LEU A 509 20.84 -4.25 -23.49
C LEU A 509 20.79 -4.17 -21.95
N PHE A 510 19.91 -3.35 -21.39
CA PHE A 510 19.81 -3.12 -19.94
C PHE A 510 18.90 -4.14 -19.23
N SER A 511 17.98 -4.82 -19.91
CA SER A 511 17.24 -5.96 -19.34
C SER A 511 18.17 -7.13 -18.94
N PHE A 512 19.35 -7.21 -19.56
CA PHE A 512 20.41 -8.16 -19.17
C PHE A 512 21.25 -7.73 -17.95
N LEU A 513 21.01 -6.55 -17.36
CA LEU A 513 21.51 -6.21 -16.02
C LEU A 513 20.59 -6.76 -14.92
N ASN A 514 19.98 -7.92 -15.16
CA ASN A 514 19.06 -8.60 -14.25
C ASN A 514 19.69 -9.89 -13.69
N TYR A 515 19.15 -10.39 -12.58
CA TYR A 515 19.50 -11.67 -11.96
C TYR A 515 18.27 -12.29 -11.28
N ALA A 516 18.26 -13.63 -11.15
CA ALA A 516 17.21 -14.34 -10.42
C ALA A 516 17.35 -14.19 -8.89
N GLN A 517 16.23 -14.13 -8.18
CA GLN A 517 16.17 -14.17 -6.71
C GLN A 517 16.79 -15.46 -6.14
N THR A 518 17.03 -15.53 -4.83
CA THR A 518 17.55 -16.76 -4.21
C THR A 518 16.47 -17.83 -4.08
N PRO A 519 16.79 -19.13 -4.33
CA PRO A 519 15.86 -20.26 -4.19
C PRO A 519 15.65 -20.69 -2.71
N TYR A 520 15.70 -19.70 -1.82
CA TYR A 520 15.57 -19.78 -0.37
C TYR A 520 15.36 -18.37 0.16
N THR A 521 14.86 -18.28 1.39
CA THR A 521 14.68 -17.02 2.12
C THR A 521 15.38 -17.13 3.48
N ASP A 522 16.22 -16.16 3.80
CA ASP A 522 16.88 -16.08 5.10
C ASP A 522 15.99 -15.34 6.10
N VAL A 523 15.88 -15.89 7.31
CA VAL A 523 15.00 -15.41 8.38
C VAL A 523 15.80 -15.19 9.66
N TYR A 524 15.54 -14.07 10.32
CA TYR A 524 16.23 -13.61 11.51
C TYR A 524 15.23 -13.47 12.65
N VAL A 525 15.41 -14.27 13.71
CA VAL A 525 14.49 -14.34 14.86
C VAL A 525 15.15 -13.69 16.08
N ILE A 526 14.51 -12.66 16.62
CA ILE A 526 14.96 -11.86 17.76
C ILE A 526 14.16 -12.24 18.99
N VAL A 527 14.81 -12.38 20.16
CA VAL A 527 14.13 -12.59 21.44
C VAL A 527 13.66 -11.24 21.99
N ARG A 528 12.37 -11.10 22.30
CA ARG A 528 11.79 -9.82 22.73
C ARG A 528 12.34 -9.33 24.06
N SER A 529 12.60 -10.23 25.02
CA SER A 529 13.19 -9.89 26.32
C SER A 529 14.56 -9.21 26.23
N ASP A 530 15.30 -9.42 25.13
CA ASP A 530 16.63 -8.86 24.95
C ASP A 530 16.58 -7.35 24.65
N LEU A 531 15.44 -6.85 24.14
CA LEU A 531 15.24 -5.43 23.81
C LEU A 531 15.35 -4.52 25.06
N GLU A 532 14.88 -5.01 26.20
CA GLU A 532 14.91 -4.32 27.50
C GLU A 532 16.28 -4.37 28.20
N SER A 533 17.21 -5.23 27.73
CA SER A 533 18.50 -5.50 28.38
C SER A 533 19.66 -4.57 27.96
N GLY A 534 19.42 -3.65 27.02
CA GLY A 534 20.49 -2.88 26.36
C GLY A 534 21.01 -1.67 27.15
N ASP A 535 22.30 -1.67 27.50
CA ASP A 535 23.00 -0.50 28.01
C ASP A 535 22.97 0.65 26.98
N SER A 536 22.42 1.80 27.37
CA SER A 536 22.21 2.97 26.52
C SER A 536 23.36 3.97 26.53
N SER A 537 24.46 3.70 27.25
CA SER A 537 25.47 4.70 27.57
C SER A 537 26.48 5.05 26.45
N LEU A 538 26.54 4.27 25.35
CA LEU A 538 27.68 4.32 24.40
C LEU A 538 27.37 4.25 22.89
N GLY A 539 26.10 4.23 22.45
CA GLY A 539 25.77 4.28 21.01
C GLY A 539 24.41 3.66 20.66
N VAL A 540 24.23 3.29 19.39
CA VAL A 540 23.05 2.54 18.94
C VAL A 540 23.00 1.19 19.66
N ARG A 541 21.87 0.89 20.30
CA ARG A 541 21.66 -0.40 20.98
C ARG A 541 21.77 -1.53 19.97
N LYS A 542 22.28 -2.69 20.40
CA LYS A 542 22.40 -3.89 19.53
C LYS A 542 21.55 -5.01 20.09
N VAL A 543 20.80 -5.68 19.22
CA VAL A 543 20.03 -6.89 19.56
C VAL A 543 20.48 -8.04 18.69
N LYS A 544 20.58 -9.24 19.26
CA LYS A 544 21.01 -10.44 18.53
C LYS A 544 19.82 -11.11 17.86
N ALA A 545 20.02 -11.60 16.65
CA ALA A 545 19.09 -12.48 15.97
C ALA A 545 19.70 -13.86 15.70
N LYS A 546 18.89 -14.91 15.87
CA LYS A 546 19.18 -16.28 15.43
C LYS A 546 18.79 -16.42 13.96
N HIS A 547 19.64 -17.06 13.16
CA HIS A 547 19.44 -17.21 11.72
C HIS A 547 18.87 -18.58 11.35
N PHE A 548 17.83 -18.58 10.51
CA PHE A 548 17.24 -19.75 9.88
C PHE A 548 17.15 -19.53 8.36
N ARG A 549 17.09 -20.61 7.59
CA ARG A 549 16.92 -20.57 6.14
C ARG A 549 15.72 -21.40 5.73
N LEU A 550 14.71 -20.73 5.18
CA LEU A 550 13.53 -21.39 4.61
C LEU A 550 13.84 -21.74 3.15
N GLN A 551 13.52 -22.96 2.73
CA GLN A 551 13.67 -23.42 1.36
C GLN A 551 12.46 -24.30 0.96
N PRO A 552 11.71 -23.99 -0.12
CA PRO A 552 11.96 -22.96 -1.13
C PRO A 552 11.86 -21.51 -0.64
N GLU A 553 12.08 -20.57 -1.56
CA GLU A 553 11.83 -19.15 -1.42
C GLU A 553 10.39 -18.81 -0.97
N THR A 554 10.20 -17.65 -0.32
CA THR A 554 8.91 -17.12 0.15
C THR A 554 8.88 -15.58 0.08
N ALA A 555 7.69 -15.03 -0.20
CA ALA A 555 7.38 -13.61 -0.02
C ALA A 555 6.50 -13.37 1.22
N HIS A 556 5.44 -14.16 1.37
CA HIS A 556 4.42 -13.98 2.41
C HIS A 556 4.42 -15.12 3.44
N PHE A 557 4.49 -14.74 4.71
CA PHE A 557 4.31 -15.64 5.84
C PHE A 557 3.68 -14.91 7.02
N LEU A 558 3.11 -15.67 7.94
CA LEU A 558 2.61 -15.20 9.22
C LEU A 558 2.95 -16.22 10.31
N SER A 559 2.92 -15.83 11.58
CA SER A 559 3.19 -16.73 12.71
C SER A 559 1.96 -16.89 13.61
N SER A 560 1.86 -18.05 14.27
CA SER A 560 0.98 -18.18 15.43
C SER A 560 1.59 -17.41 16.60
N TYR A 561 0.80 -16.59 17.28
CA TYR A 561 1.32 -15.75 18.37
C TYR A 561 1.80 -16.59 19.57
N ASP A 562 1.09 -17.67 19.89
CA ASP A 562 1.52 -18.67 20.88
C ASP A 562 2.65 -19.56 20.32
N ASN A 563 3.73 -19.61 21.08
CA ASN A 563 5.04 -20.20 20.73
C ASN A 563 5.58 -21.13 21.84
N PRO A 564 4.77 -22.06 22.40
CA PRO A 564 5.14 -22.83 23.59
C PRO A 564 6.40 -23.69 23.38
N ALA A 565 7.14 -23.90 24.47
CA ALA A 565 8.46 -24.54 24.47
C ALA A 565 9.51 -23.86 23.56
N GLY A 566 9.36 -22.56 23.30
CA GLY A 566 10.32 -21.80 22.48
C GLY A 566 10.28 -22.17 21.00
N LYS A 567 9.14 -22.66 20.51
CA LYS A 567 8.95 -23.06 19.11
C LYS A 567 8.13 -22.02 18.37
N VAL A 568 8.74 -21.36 17.40
CA VAL A 568 8.06 -20.40 16.51
C VAL A 568 7.46 -21.17 15.34
N VAL A 569 6.16 -21.02 15.13
CA VAL A 569 5.45 -21.68 14.02
C VAL A 569 5.09 -20.63 12.96
N LEU A 570 5.61 -20.79 11.75
CA LEU A 570 5.36 -19.93 10.59
C LEU A 570 4.48 -20.65 9.56
N HIS A 571 3.48 -19.98 9.01
CA HIS A 571 2.66 -20.45 7.89
C HIS A 571 3.09 -19.66 6.65
N VAL A 572 3.53 -20.36 5.62
CA VAL A 572 4.43 -19.84 4.58
C VAL A 572 3.89 -20.13 3.18
N GLY A 573 3.84 -19.10 2.35
CA GLY A 573 3.60 -19.21 0.91
C GLY A 573 4.90 -19.27 0.13
N HIS A 574 5.25 -20.46 -0.39
CA HIS A 574 6.46 -20.66 -1.16
C HIS A 574 6.26 -20.36 -2.65
N ILE A 575 7.05 -19.43 -3.18
CA ILE A 575 6.88 -18.79 -4.50
C ILE A 575 7.96 -19.25 -5.50
N LYS A 576 7.97 -20.54 -5.81
CA LYS A 576 9.09 -21.19 -6.50
C LYS A 576 9.24 -20.72 -7.96
N GLY A 577 10.28 -19.95 -8.25
CA GLY A 577 10.45 -19.32 -9.57
C GLY A 577 9.34 -18.34 -9.92
N LEU A 578 8.82 -17.66 -8.90
CA LEU A 578 7.92 -16.52 -8.99
C LEU A 578 8.53 -15.40 -8.14
N ASP A 579 9.00 -14.34 -8.79
CA ASP A 579 9.57 -13.18 -8.15
C ASP A 579 8.63 -11.99 -8.40
N PRO A 580 8.06 -11.34 -7.37
CA PRO A 580 7.13 -10.22 -7.56
C PRO A 580 7.74 -9.00 -8.26
N ALA A 581 9.06 -8.96 -8.49
CA ALA A 581 9.72 -7.92 -9.30
C ALA A 581 9.74 -8.23 -10.79
N GLU A 582 9.43 -9.47 -11.21
CA GLU A 582 9.46 -9.89 -12.61
C GLU A 582 8.10 -9.69 -13.27
N PHE A 583 8.10 -8.84 -14.30
CA PHE A 583 6.93 -8.52 -15.10
C PHE A 583 7.20 -8.71 -16.58
N VAL A 584 6.11 -8.84 -17.33
CA VAL A 584 6.14 -8.90 -18.79
C VAL A 584 6.63 -7.55 -19.33
N ASN A 585 7.79 -7.52 -19.94
CA ASN A 585 8.30 -6.33 -20.64
C ASN A 585 7.77 -6.28 -22.08
N LYS A 586 7.87 -5.12 -22.74
CA LYS A 586 7.44 -4.98 -24.15
C LYS A 586 8.27 -5.78 -25.14
N ILE A 587 9.45 -6.22 -24.71
CA ILE A 587 10.44 -6.97 -25.50
C ILE A 587 10.36 -8.46 -25.26
N ASP A 588 9.53 -8.90 -24.30
CA ASP A 588 9.47 -10.30 -23.93
C ASP A 588 8.74 -11.11 -25.01
N GLU A 589 9.34 -12.24 -25.36
CA GLU A 589 8.72 -13.28 -26.18
C GLU A 589 8.12 -14.36 -25.27
N ALA A 590 6.93 -14.83 -25.62
CA ALA A 590 6.25 -15.90 -24.90
C ALA A 590 6.93 -17.26 -25.19
N VAL A 591 6.96 -18.15 -24.20
CA VAL A 591 7.48 -19.52 -24.35
C VAL A 591 6.36 -20.48 -24.74
N CYS A 592 6.43 -21.04 -25.96
CA CYS A 592 5.44 -22.01 -26.44
C CYS A 592 5.88 -23.48 -26.24
N HIS A 593 7.17 -23.74 -26.07
CA HIS A 593 7.69 -25.08 -25.79
C HIS A 593 8.99 -24.98 -24.96
N TYR A 594 9.19 -25.92 -24.05
CA TYR A 594 10.45 -26.13 -23.35
C TYR A 594 11.05 -27.50 -23.69
N SER A 595 12.37 -27.58 -23.86
CA SER A 595 13.08 -28.84 -24.13
C SER A 595 13.99 -29.20 -22.97
N THR A 596 13.67 -30.29 -22.26
CA THR A 596 14.51 -30.89 -21.21
C THR A 596 15.88 -31.35 -21.71
N THR A 597 16.01 -31.67 -23.00
CA THR A 597 17.25 -32.20 -23.57
C THR A 597 18.26 -31.09 -23.87
N SER A 598 17.79 -29.88 -24.19
CA SER A 598 18.63 -28.71 -24.49
C SER A 598 18.58 -27.62 -23.42
N ASN A 599 17.79 -27.80 -22.36
CA ASN A 599 17.51 -26.82 -21.30
C ASN A 599 17.19 -25.42 -21.86
N SER A 600 16.25 -25.37 -22.80
CA SER A 600 15.94 -24.17 -23.58
C SER A 600 14.46 -24.07 -23.92
N GLY A 601 13.92 -22.85 -23.85
CA GLY A 601 12.61 -22.53 -24.42
C GLY A 601 12.65 -22.39 -25.96
N GLN A 602 11.48 -22.41 -26.58
CA GLN A 602 11.23 -21.96 -27.94
C GLN A 602 10.19 -20.83 -27.91
N PRO A 603 10.41 -19.72 -28.65
CA PRO A 603 9.47 -18.62 -28.71
C PRO A 603 8.14 -19.06 -29.34
N CYS A 604 7.07 -18.36 -28.98
CA CYS A 604 5.79 -18.44 -29.65
C CYS A 604 5.80 -17.70 -31.00
N PRO A 605 4.82 -17.98 -31.88
CA PRO A 605 4.55 -17.17 -33.07
C PRO A 605 4.18 -15.71 -32.72
N GLU A 606 4.31 -14.82 -33.71
CA GLU A 606 4.18 -13.36 -33.56
C GLU A 606 2.80 -12.92 -33.01
N ASP A 607 1.71 -13.56 -33.44
CA ASP A 607 0.34 -13.27 -32.98
C ASP A 607 0.13 -13.58 -31.49
N ILE A 608 0.87 -14.54 -30.95
CA ILE A 608 0.87 -14.88 -29.53
C ILE A 608 1.75 -13.89 -28.73
N ASN A 609 2.88 -13.46 -29.30
CA ASN A 609 3.72 -12.43 -28.69
C ASN A 609 2.98 -11.07 -28.63
N ASP A 610 2.18 -10.73 -29.65
CA ASP A 610 1.30 -9.55 -29.62
C ASP A 610 0.32 -9.58 -28.44
N ILE A 611 -0.25 -10.75 -28.11
CA ILE A 611 -1.17 -10.93 -26.97
C ILE A 611 -0.46 -10.68 -25.63
N LEU A 612 0.81 -11.09 -25.52
CA LEU A 612 1.67 -10.88 -24.36
C LEU A 612 2.10 -9.41 -24.24
N GLN A 613 2.57 -8.79 -25.32
CA GLN A 613 3.04 -7.40 -25.33
C GLN A 613 1.92 -6.38 -25.12
N GLN A 614 0.68 -6.73 -25.46
CA GLN A 614 -0.51 -5.94 -25.07
C GLN A 614 -0.83 -6.01 -23.57
N ARG A 615 -0.04 -6.77 -22.80
CA ARG A 615 -0.16 -6.94 -21.34
C ARG A 615 1.15 -6.62 -20.61
N SER A 616 2.08 -5.91 -21.24
CA SER A 616 3.33 -5.51 -20.57
C SER A 616 3.06 -4.70 -19.30
N GLY A 617 3.81 -5.02 -18.24
CA GLY A 617 3.63 -4.52 -16.88
C GLY A 617 3.00 -5.53 -15.91
N VAL A 618 2.26 -6.54 -16.40
CA VAL A 618 1.68 -7.58 -15.53
C VAL A 618 2.76 -8.53 -15.01
N LEU A 619 2.55 -9.11 -13.83
CA LEU A 619 3.39 -10.19 -13.29
C LEU A 619 3.53 -11.35 -14.29
N ALA A 620 4.74 -11.90 -14.41
CA ALA A 620 4.96 -13.11 -15.19
C ALA A 620 4.37 -14.36 -14.49
N ASN A 621 4.05 -15.40 -15.25
CA ASN A 621 3.69 -16.69 -14.67
C ASN A 621 4.84 -17.29 -13.84
N SER A 622 4.49 -18.03 -12.78
CA SER A 622 5.44 -18.85 -12.01
C SER A 622 6.08 -19.93 -12.87
N MET A 623 7.39 -20.12 -12.72
CA MET A 623 8.16 -21.17 -13.42
C MET A 623 7.97 -22.58 -12.83
N ALA A 624 7.38 -22.69 -11.64
CA ALA A 624 6.92 -23.96 -11.07
C ALA A 624 5.59 -23.78 -10.31
N PRO A 625 4.83 -24.86 -10.04
CA PRO A 625 3.77 -24.83 -9.05
C PRO A 625 4.31 -24.36 -7.70
N ASN A 626 3.57 -23.44 -7.07
CA ASN A 626 3.88 -22.91 -5.74
C ASN A 626 3.49 -23.93 -4.66
N GLN A 627 3.90 -23.67 -3.43
CA GLN A 627 3.68 -24.59 -2.31
C GLN A 627 3.19 -23.85 -1.08
N LEU A 628 2.34 -24.50 -0.28
CA LEU A 628 1.91 -23.98 1.02
C LEU A 628 2.52 -24.86 2.11
N GLY A 629 3.05 -24.25 3.16
CA GLY A 629 3.76 -24.99 4.19
C GLY A 629 3.69 -24.35 5.57
N THR A 630 4.07 -25.14 6.57
CA THR A 630 4.26 -24.70 7.95
C THR A 630 5.66 -25.08 8.40
N TRP A 631 6.38 -24.12 8.94
CA TRP A 631 7.72 -24.28 9.50
C TRP A 631 7.67 -24.16 11.01
N THR A 632 8.35 -25.05 11.71
CA THR A 632 8.59 -24.98 13.15
C THR A 632 10.06 -24.68 13.37
N LEU A 633 10.37 -23.50 13.93
CA LEU A 633 11.72 -23.07 14.26
C LEU A 633 11.96 -23.26 15.76
N ASP A 634 12.95 -24.09 16.11
CA ASP A 634 13.26 -24.43 17.49
C ASP A 634 14.34 -23.48 18.04
N MET A 635 13.92 -22.57 18.92
CA MET A 635 14.78 -21.47 19.39
C MET A 635 15.85 -21.92 20.39
N GLU A 636 15.71 -23.09 21.00
CA GLU A 636 16.75 -23.70 21.84
C GLU A 636 17.83 -24.36 20.96
N THR A 637 17.45 -25.38 20.18
CA THR A 637 18.38 -26.20 19.40
C THR A 637 18.89 -25.55 18.10
N GLY A 638 18.14 -24.59 17.55
CA GLY A 638 18.43 -23.99 16.24
C GLY A 638 18.13 -24.89 15.05
N GLN A 639 17.38 -25.97 15.27
CA GLN A 639 16.84 -26.80 14.20
C GLN A 639 15.53 -26.20 13.65
N SER A 640 15.17 -26.60 12.43
CA SER A 640 13.88 -26.27 11.84
C SER A 640 13.29 -27.49 11.17
N GLU A 641 11.98 -27.66 11.32
CA GLU A 641 11.19 -28.71 10.69
C GLU A 641 10.13 -28.05 9.79
N LYS A 642 9.72 -28.72 8.71
CA LYS A 642 8.70 -28.20 7.80
C LYS A 642 7.72 -29.29 7.36
N VAL A 643 6.48 -28.90 7.15
CA VAL A 643 5.44 -29.67 6.47
C VAL A 643 4.96 -28.85 5.30
N ILE A 644 4.89 -29.44 4.11
CA ILE A 644 4.48 -28.77 2.87
C ILE A 644 3.37 -29.59 2.22
N ILE A 645 2.41 -28.90 1.61
CA ILE A 645 1.42 -29.46 0.69
C ILE A 645 1.65 -28.90 -0.71
N GLU A 646 1.41 -29.74 -1.71
CA GLU A 646 1.59 -29.44 -3.13
C GLU A 646 0.30 -29.82 -3.88
N ASP A 647 -0.22 -28.91 -4.70
CA ASP A 647 -1.41 -29.11 -5.52
C ASP A 647 -1.25 -28.29 -6.80
N GLU A 648 -0.80 -28.95 -7.88
CA GLU A 648 -0.37 -28.28 -9.11
C GLU A 648 -1.49 -27.56 -9.87
N ASP A 649 -2.75 -27.94 -9.63
CA ASP A 649 -3.91 -27.31 -10.24
C ASP A 649 -4.38 -26.07 -9.46
N LYS A 650 -4.06 -25.97 -8.16
CA LYS A 650 -4.53 -24.89 -7.27
C LYS A 650 -3.45 -23.87 -6.92
N PHE A 651 -2.22 -24.31 -6.64
CA PHE A 651 -1.16 -23.45 -6.12
C PHE A 651 -0.38 -22.78 -7.26
N GLN A 652 -1.08 -21.97 -8.05
CA GLN A 652 -0.53 -21.29 -9.22
C GLN A 652 -0.67 -19.78 -9.04
N LEU A 653 0.46 -19.07 -9.23
CA LEU A 653 0.60 -17.64 -8.93
C LEU A 653 0.07 -17.29 -7.51
N LEU A 654 0.67 -17.89 -6.48
CA LEU A 654 0.26 -17.69 -5.09
C LEU A 654 0.52 -16.22 -4.69
N ALA A 655 -0.53 -15.50 -4.30
CA ALA A 655 -0.48 -14.06 -4.11
C ALA A 655 -0.71 -13.65 -2.65
N PHE A 656 -1.97 -13.51 -2.25
CA PHE A 656 -2.37 -12.88 -0.97
C PHE A 656 -3.06 -13.87 -0.03
N PHE A 657 -3.16 -13.52 1.25
CA PHE A 657 -3.86 -14.31 2.26
C PHE A 657 -4.71 -13.45 3.20
N THR A 658 -5.64 -14.09 3.90
CA THR A 658 -6.39 -13.50 5.02
C THR A 658 -6.81 -14.58 6.03
N LEU A 659 -7.15 -14.17 7.25
CA LEU A 659 -7.61 -15.06 8.33
C LEU A 659 -8.51 -14.30 9.31
N ASN A 660 -9.18 -15.02 10.20
CA ASN A 660 -9.85 -14.39 11.35
C ASN A 660 -8.82 -13.94 12.40
N GLU A 661 -8.46 -12.66 12.38
CA GLU A 661 -7.54 -12.02 13.34
C GLU A 661 -7.93 -12.30 14.81
N LYS A 662 -9.22 -12.43 15.13
CA LYS A 662 -9.71 -12.71 16.50
C LYS A 662 -9.30 -14.09 17.03
N THR A 663 -8.73 -14.95 16.19
CA THR A 663 -8.23 -16.28 16.55
C THR A 663 -6.71 -16.45 16.37
N ALA A 664 -5.96 -15.37 16.10
CA ALA A 664 -4.55 -15.41 15.72
C ALA A 664 -3.57 -16.01 16.75
N ASN A 665 -3.98 -16.20 18.01
CA ASN A 665 -3.16 -16.88 19.03
C ASN A 665 -2.62 -18.22 18.55
N GLN A 666 -3.50 -19.04 17.96
CA GLN A 666 -3.11 -20.23 17.21
C GLN A 666 -3.84 -20.22 15.88
N VAL A 667 -3.08 -20.05 14.80
CA VAL A 667 -3.63 -20.01 13.45
C VAL A 667 -4.07 -21.41 13.07
N THR A 668 -5.37 -21.65 12.90
CA THR A 668 -5.89 -22.96 12.46
C THR A 668 -6.29 -22.97 10.99
N ASP A 669 -6.78 -21.83 10.46
CA ASP A 669 -7.27 -21.71 9.09
C ASP A 669 -6.68 -20.44 8.45
N VAL A 670 -6.19 -20.57 7.22
CA VAL A 670 -5.74 -19.44 6.40
C VAL A 670 -6.39 -19.54 5.02
N TYR A 671 -6.94 -18.42 4.56
CA TYR A 671 -7.53 -18.27 3.24
C TYR A 671 -6.47 -17.71 2.30
N TRP A 672 -6.12 -18.45 1.25
CA TRP A 672 -5.12 -18.06 0.27
C TRP A 672 -5.79 -17.77 -1.08
N ASN A 673 -5.27 -16.77 -1.77
CA ASN A 673 -5.62 -16.43 -3.14
C ASN A 673 -4.48 -16.79 -4.09
N CYS A 674 -4.83 -17.52 -5.15
CA CYS A 674 -3.96 -17.96 -6.22
C CYS A 674 -4.45 -17.32 -7.53
N GLY A 675 -3.56 -16.65 -8.26
CA GLY A 675 -3.87 -15.93 -9.51
C GLY A 675 -3.99 -16.82 -10.75
N GLY A 676 -3.76 -18.12 -10.64
CA GLY A 676 -3.90 -19.09 -11.74
C GLY A 676 -2.66 -19.21 -12.65
N VAL A 677 -2.84 -19.80 -13.83
CA VAL A 677 -1.83 -19.82 -14.91
C VAL A 677 -2.48 -19.36 -16.21
N TRP A 678 -1.88 -18.36 -16.84
CA TRP A 678 -2.39 -17.76 -18.06
C TRP A 678 -1.56 -18.24 -19.25
N PRO A 679 -2.17 -18.82 -20.30
CA PRO A 679 -1.43 -19.25 -21.47
C PRO A 679 -0.58 -18.12 -22.04
N ASN A 680 0.62 -18.48 -22.50
CA ASN A 680 1.58 -17.58 -23.14
C ASN A 680 2.12 -16.44 -22.23
N HIS A 681 1.89 -16.48 -20.91
CA HIS A 681 2.46 -15.51 -19.94
C HIS A 681 3.76 -15.98 -19.25
N HIS A 682 4.35 -17.07 -19.74
CA HIS A 682 5.75 -17.42 -19.47
C HIS A 682 6.63 -16.73 -20.50
N THR A 683 7.64 -15.97 -20.09
CA THR A 683 8.56 -15.27 -21.00
C THR A 683 9.90 -15.98 -21.12
N LEU A 684 10.58 -15.89 -22.28
CA LEU A 684 11.90 -16.49 -22.47
C LEU A 684 12.93 -15.91 -21.48
N ASN A 685 12.85 -14.62 -21.19
CA ASN A 685 13.71 -13.95 -20.21
C ASN A 685 13.51 -14.52 -18.80
N HIS A 686 12.26 -14.66 -18.34
CA HIS A 686 11.98 -15.23 -17.01
C HIS A 686 12.40 -16.71 -16.94
N LEU A 687 12.19 -17.50 -18.01
CA LEU A 687 12.69 -18.88 -18.08
C LEU A 687 14.22 -18.95 -17.97
N ASP A 688 14.95 -18.13 -18.73
CA ASP A 688 16.42 -18.18 -18.74
C ASP A 688 17.07 -17.66 -17.44
N LEU A 689 16.37 -16.82 -16.68
CA LEU A 689 16.79 -16.41 -15.34
C LEU A 689 16.68 -17.57 -14.34
N TYR A 690 15.59 -18.35 -14.37
CA TYR A 690 15.23 -19.30 -13.32
C TYR A 690 15.46 -20.78 -13.61
N LYS A 691 15.66 -21.19 -14.87
CA LYS A 691 15.73 -22.61 -15.25
C LYS A 691 16.80 -23.43 -14.52
N GLU A 692 17.91 -22.81 -14.13
CA GLU A 692 18.99 -23.48 -13.37
C GLU A 692 18.63 -23.71 -11.88
N GLN A 693 17.55 -23.09 -11.38
CA GLN A 693 17.06 -23.25 -10.01
C GLN A 693 15.93 -24.29 -9.89
N ILE A 694 15.40 -24.78 -11.01
CA ILE A 694 14.18 -25.60 -11.07
C ILE A 694 14.50 -26.91 -11.78
N ASP A 695 13.89 -28.01 -11.34
CA ASP A 695 14.05 -29.31 -12.01
C ASP A 695 13.51 -29.22 -13.45
N PRO A 696 14.29 -29.63 -14.47
CA PRO A 696 13.84 -29.63 -15.87
C PRO A 696 12.51 -30.36 -16.12
N GLN A 697 12.18 -31.40 -15.35
CA GLN A 697 10.90 -32.09 -15.46
C GLN A 697 9.74 -31.24 -14.94
N VAL A 698 9.96 -30.42 -13.91
CA VAL A 698 8.96 -29.48 -13.39
C VAL A 698 8.75 -28.32 -14.37
N LEU A 699 9.82 -27.83 -15.02
CA LEU A 699 9.72 -26.82 -16.09
C LEU A 699 8.94 -27.36 -17.30
N ASP A 700 9.21 -28.61 -17.71
CA ASP A 700 8.47 -29.30 -18.78
C ASP A 700 6.99 -29.42 -18.43
N GLN A 701 6.67 -29.88 -17.23
CA GLN A 701 5.31 -30.02 -16.71
C GLN A 701 4.57 -28.67 -16.63
N GLN A 702 5.24 -27.61 -16.18
CA GLN A 702 4.66 -26.27 -16.09
C GLN A 702 4.42 -25.65 -17.47
N ILE A 703 5.41 -25.66 -18.38
CA ILE A 703 5.35 -24.95 -19.67
C ILE A 703 4.64 -25.78 -20.75
N ASN A 704 4.93 -27.08 -20.86
CA ASN A 704 4.40 -27.91 -21.95
C ASN A 704 3.01 -28.48 -21.68
N ARG A 705 2.52 -28.44 -20.44
CA ARG A 705 1.19 -28.94 -20.06
C ARG A 705 0.36 -27.88 -19.33
N ILE A 706 0.73 -27.51 -18.10
CA ILE A 706 -0.11 -26.68 -17.22
C ILE A 706 -0.40 -25.31 -17.87
N ALA A 707 0.60 -24.62 -18.41
CA ALA A 707 0.44 -23.32 -19.05
C ALA A 707 -0.41 -23.36 -20.34
N LYS A 708 -0.41 -24.49 -21.07
CA LYS A 708 -1.19 -24.65 -22.31
C LYS A 708 -2.65 -24.98 -22.05
N GLU A 709 -2.91 -25.76 -21.01
CA GLU A 709 -4.26 -26.05 -20.53
C GLU A 709 -4.88 -24.82 -19.82
N GLY A 710 -4.04 -23.99 -19.20
CA GLY A 710 -4.46 -22.90 -18.32
C GLY A 710 -4.93 -23.41 -16.96
N ARG A 711 -4.90 -22.54 -15.94
CA ARG A 711 -5.51 -22.80 -14.63
C ARG A 711 -6.22 -21.54 -14.14
N PRO A 712 -7.44 -21.64 -13.59
CA PRO A 712 -8.18 -20.48 -13.14
C PRO A 712 -7.54 -19.89 -11.87
N ALA A 713 -7.75 -18.60 -11.65
CA ALA A 713 -7.58 -18.04 -10.32
C ALA A 713 -8.49 -18.78 -9.31
N ASN A 714 -8.07 -18.88 -8.06
CA ASN A 714 -8.84 -19.57 -7.03
C ASN A 714 -8.66 -18.93 -5.64
N LEU A 715 -9.64 -19.18 -4.77
CA LEU A 715 -9.64 -18.85 -3.35
C LEU A 715 -9.77 -20.17 -2.58
N LEU A 716 -8.85 -20.45 -1.68
CA LEU A 716 -8.78 -21.74 -0.98
C LEU A 716 -8.59 -21.56 0.53
N ARG A 717 -9.15 -22.47 1.33
CA ARG A 717 -8.94 -22.54 2.78
C ARG A 717 -8.02 -23.71 3.09
N VAL A 718 -6.83 -23.42 3.62
CA VAL A 718 -5.97 -24.43 4.25
C VAL A 718 -6.24 -24.42 5.74
N SER A 719 -6.58 -25.58 6.30
CA SER A 719 -6.54 -25.79 7.75
C SER A 719 -5.26 -26.50 8.18
N GLN A 720 -4.92 -26.36 9.45
CA GLN A 720 -3.93 -27.18 10.13
C GLN A 720 -4.40 -27.65 11.49
N THR A 721 -3.93 -28.83 11.91
CA THR A 721 -4.02 -29.24 13.32
C THR A 721 -3.23 -28.25 14.20
N PRO A 722 -3.74 -27.84 15.37
CA PRO A 722 -2.99 -27.01 16.32
C PRO A 722 -1.60 -27.59 16.56
N ALA A 723 -0.57 -26.84 16.19
CA ALA A 723 0.79 -27.39 16.06
C ALA A 723 1.42 -27.80 17.41
N LEU A 724 0.91 -27.25 18.52
CA LEU A 724 1.50 -27.38 19.85
C LEU A 724 0.42 -27.38 20.95
N ASP A 725 -0.22 -28.54 21.21
CA ASP A 725 -1.06 -28.75 22.40
C ASP A 725 -0.23 -29.06 23.68
N GLY A 726 1.10 -29.12 23.54
CA GLY A 726 2.05 -29.41 24.62
C GLY A 726 2.03 -30.85 25.13
N GLN A 727 1.20 -31.73 24.57
CA GLN A 727 1.04 -33.13 25.02
C GLN A 727 1.22 -34.18 23.92
N THR A 728 1.02 -33.81 22.65
CA THR A 728 1.13 -34.74 21.52
C THR A 728 2.41 -34.52 20.73
N SER A 729 3.09 -35.64 20.43
CA SER A 729 4.29 -35.68 19.58
C SER A 729 3.93 -35.88 18.10
N THR A 730 2.77 -35.37 17.66
CA THR A 730 2.25 -35.56 16.31
C THR A 730 2.63 -34.35 15.45
N PRO A 731 3.29 -34.53 14.29
CA PRO A 731 3.61 -33.42 13.40
C PRO A 731 2.34 -32.68 12.95
N PRO A 732 2.40 -31.36 12.73
CA PRO A 732 1.25 -30.60 12.23
C PRO A 732 0.81 -31.14 10.87
N GLN A 733 -0.49 -31.40 10.71
CA GLN A 733 -1.06 -31.84 9.44
C GLN A 733 -1.73 -30.65 8.74
N LEU A 734 -1.34 -30.40 7.49
CA LEU A 734 -1.92 -29.38 6.61
C LEU A 734 -2.91 -30.03 5.65
N LYS A 735 -4.06 -29.38 5.42
CA LYS A 735 -5.08 -29.85 4.48
C LYS A 735 -5.82 -28.69 3.83
N VAL A 736 -6.00 -28.75 2.50
CA VAL A 736 -6.99 -27.93 1.80
C VAL A 736 -8.37 -28.46 2.17
N GLU A 737 -9.14 -27.68 2.93
CA GLU A 737 -10.48 -28.07 3.39
C GLU A 737 -11.57 -27.73 2.38
N ASP A 738 -11.44 -26.58 1.72
CA ASP A 738 -12.42 -26.08 0.76
C ASP A 738 -11.76 -25.10 -0.22
N TYR A 739 -12.30 -24.96 -1.42
CA TYR A 739 -11.83 -23.99 -2.40
C TYR A 739 -12.90 -23.61 -3.43
N TYR A 740 -12.71 -22.46 -4.06
CA TYR A 740 -13.49 -21.98 -5.18
C TYR A 740 -12.57 -21.61 -6.35
N ALA A 741 -12.81 -22.20 -7.51
CA ALA A 741 -12.19 -21.77 -8.76
C ALA A 741 -13.05 -20.68 -9.41
N PHE A 742 -12.45 -19.52 -9.69
CA PHE A 742 -13.12 -18.45 -10.42
C PHE A 742 -13.33 -18.84 -11.89
N PRO A 743 -14.38 -18.33 -12.57
CA PRO A 743 -14.58 -18.60 -13.99
C PRO A 743 -13.37 -18.19 -14.83
N PRO A 744 -12.96 -18.99 -15.85
CA PRO A 744 -11.85 -18.65 -16.72
C PRO A 744 -11.97 -17.23 -17.30
N GLY A 745 -10.88 -16.46 -17.23
CA GLY A 745 -10.86 -15.04 -17.61
C GLY A 745 -11.02 -14.07 -16.43
N CYS A 746 -11.44 -14.55 -15.25
CA CYS A 746 -11.46 -13.74 -14.03
C CYS A 746 -10.08 -13.73 -13.35
N TYR A 747 -9.53 -12.54 -13.13
CA TYR A 747 -8.50 -12.29 -12.14
C TYR A 747 -9.17 -11.92 -10.81
N ALA A 748 -8.73 -12.50 -9.71
CA ALA A 748 -9.25 -12.22 -8.38
C ALA A 748 -8.09 -12.01 -7.40
N SER A 749 -8.21 -10.99 -6.56
CA SER A 749 -7.18 -10.56 -5.60
C SER A 749 -7.80 -9.98 -4.32
N SER A 750 -6.95 -9.53 -3.39
CA SER A 750 -7.36 -8.79 -2.18
C SER A 750 -8.45 -9.49 -1.35
N PRO A 751 -8.25 -10.76 -0.91
CA PRO A 751 -9.19 -11.43 -0.03
C PRO A 751 -9.16 -10.80 1.37
N GLN A 752 -10.32 -10.46 1.94
CA GLN A 752 -10.45 -10.01 3.34
C GLN A 752 -11.47 -10.87 4.09
N PHE A 753 -11.08 -11.42 5.23
CA PHE A 753 -12.00 -12.04 6.18
C PHE A 753 -12.80 -10.98 6.94
N VAL A 754 -14.12 -11.13 6.97
CA VAL A 754 -15.05 -10.28 7.74
C VAL A 754 -15.77 -11.14 8.77
N PRO A 755 -15.48 -11.01 10.08
CA PRO A 755 -16.15 -11.77 11.13
C PRO A 755 -17.66 -11.49 11.19
N ARG A 756 -18.47 -12.49 11.53
CA ARG A 756 -19.91 -12.30 11.82
C ARG A 756 -20.11 -11.68 13.19
N GLU A 757 -21.05 -10.73 13.27
CA GLU A 757 -21.42 -10.06 14.52
C GLU A 757 -22.59 -10.77 15.24
N ASP A 758 -22.44 -12.07 15.48
CA ASP A 758 -23.38 -12.90 16.28
C ASP A 758 -22.71 -13.58 17.49
N GLY A 759 -21.42 -13.33 17.71
CA GLY A 759 -20.69 -13.69 18.93
C GLY A 759 -20.08 -15.09 18.95
N LEU A 760 -20.07 -15.84 17.84
CA LEU A 760 -19.43 -17.17 17.78
C LEU A 760 -17.93 -17.07 17.39
N PRO A 761 -16.99 -17.36 18.31
CA PRO A 761 -15.56 -17.32 18.00
C PRO A 761 -15.14 -18.60 17.25
N SER A 762 -15.05 -18.51 15.93
CA SER A 762 -14.51 -19.57 15.08
C SER A 762 -13.69 -18.96 13.93
N SER A 763 -12.60 -19.62 13.58
CA SER A 763 -11.69 -19.25 12.48
C SER A 763 -12.38 -19.13 11.11
N THR A 764 -13.51 -19.81 10.93
CA THR A 764 -14.28 -19.86 9.68
C THR A 764 -15.61 -19.11 9.73
N HIS A 765 -15.98 -18.54 10.88
CA HIS A 765 -17.31 -17.96 11.10
C HIS A 765 -17.38 -16.49 10.67
N GLY A 766 -17.45 -16.31 9.35
CA GLY A 766 -17.35 -15.01 8.72
C GLY A 766 -17.79 -15.03 7.26
N TYR A 767 -17.27 -14.05 6.52
CA TYR A 767 -17.37 -13.92 5.07
C TYR A 767 -15.97 -13.66 4.51
N ILE A 768 -15.73 -14.01 3.25
CA ILE A 768 -14.55 -13.52 2.51
C ILE A 768 -15.02 -12.52 1.46
N VAL A 769 -14.36 -11.37 1.39
CA VAL A 769 -14.58 -10.34 0.36
C VAL A 769 -13.38 -10.33 -0.58
N CYS A 770 -13.58 -10.34 -1.90
CA CYS A 770 -12.49 -10.28 -2.90
C CYS A 770 -12.78 -9.23 -3.97
N VAL A 771 -11.73 -8.64 -4.55
CA VAL A 771 -11.80 -7.87 -5.79
C VAL A 771 -11.72 -8.83 -6.98
N VAL A 772 -12.58 -8.65 -8.00
CA VAL A 772 -12.61 -9.48 -9.21
C VAL A 772 -12.68 -8.61 -10.46
N VAL A 773 -11.80 -8.88 -11.43
CA VAL A 773 -11.71 -8.20 -12.73
C VAL A 773 -11.77 -9.25 -13.84
N ALA A 774 -12.64 -9.08 -14.83
CA ALA A 774 -13.00 -10.16 -15.77
C ALA A 774 -13.28 -9.68 -17.21
N THR A 775 -12.71 -8.55 -17.64
CA THR A 775 -12.89 -7.99 -18.99
C THR A 775 -11.58 -7.52 -19.61
N ASP A 776 -11.55 -7.52 -20.94
CA ASP A 776 -10.43 -7.01 -21.77
C ASP A 776 -10.62 -5.54 -22.19
N ASP A 777 -11.78 -4.93 -21.90
CA ASP A 777 -12.06 -3.51 -22.18
C ASP A 777 -11.67 -2.63 -20.97
N PRO A 778 -10.82 -1.59 -21.13
CA PRO A 778 -10.52 -0.64 -20.07
C PRO A 778 -11.66 0.36 -19.77
N GLN A 779 -12.77 0.37 -20.52
CA GLN A 779 -13.91 1.25 -20.31
C GLN A 779 -15.25 0.51 -20.22
N THR A 780 -16.20 1.06 -19.46
CA THR A 780 -17.56 0.51 -19.36
C THR A 780 -18.36 0.91 -20.59
N ASP A 781 -18.54 0.02 -21.58
CA ASP A 781 -19.62 0.23 -22.56
C ASP A 781 -20.97 -0.11 -21.94
N HIS A 782 -21.71 0.94 -21.56
CA HIS A 782 -23.07 0.85 -21.04
C HIS A 782 -24.06 0.10 -21.93
N ALA A 783 -23.79 -0.08 -23.24
CA ALA A 783 -24.66 -0.77 -24.17
C ALA A 783 -24.41 -2.29 -24.27
N THR A 784 -23.20 -2.77 -23.93
CA THR A 784 -22.80 -4.16 -24.23
C THR A 784 -22.11 -4.90 -23.08
N HIS A 785 -21.37 -4.21 -22.19
CA HIS A 785 -20.54 -4.82 -21.16
C HIS A 785 -20.87 -4.30 -19.75
N PRO A 786 -21.76 -4.99 -19.00
CA PRO A 786 -21.94 -4.68 -17.60
C PRO A 786 -20.73 -5.22 -16.80
N LYS A 787 -20.07 -4.30 -16.07
CA LYS A 787 -18.94 -4.45 -15.12
C LYS A 787 -17.52 -4.48 -15.72
N LEU A 788 -16.69 -3.54 -15.24
CA LEU A 788 -15.23 -3.52 -15.35
C LEU A 788 -14.58 -4.31 -14.21
N SER A 789 -14.94 -3.97 -12.98
CA SER A 789 -14.50 -4.61 -11.74
C SER A 789 -15.71 -4.92 -10.85
N GLU A 790 -15.58 -5.91 -9.97
CA GLU A 790 -16.61 -6.32 -9.00
C GLU A 790 -15.99 -6.61 -7.62
N LEU A 791 -16.83 -6.57 -6.58
CA LEU A 791 -16.49 -7.05 -5.23
C LEU A 791 -17.37 -8.27 -4.92
N TRP A 792 -16.76 -9.42 -4.65
CA TRP A 792 -17.49 -10.69 -4.43
C TRP A 792 -17.45 -11.08 -2.96
N ILE A 793 -18.58 -11.55 -2.43
CA ILE A 793 -18.72 -11.94 -1.01
C ILE A 793 -19.06 -13.43 -0.94
N PHE A 794 -18.22 -14.20 -0.25
CA PHE A 794 -18.34 -15.63 -0.02
C PHE A 794 -18.72 -15.93 1.43
N ASP A 795 -19.32 -17.09 1.66
CA ASP A 795 -19.36 -17.69 3.01
C ASP A 795 -17.98 -18.28 3.33
N ALA A 796 -17.37 -17.88 4.45
CA ALA A 796 -16.02 -18.32 4.78
C ALA A 796 -15.93 -19.82 5.15
N ALA A 797 -17.04 -20.46 5.57
CA ALA A 797 -17.06 -21.89 5.84
C ALA A 797 -17.32 -22.75 4.58
N HIS A 798 -17.85 -22.13 3.51
CA HIS A 798 -18.36 -22.79 2.31
C HIS A 798 -17.99 -22.01 1.05
N LEU A 799 -16.72 -22.08 0.65
CA LEU A 799 -16.17 -21.46 -0.56
C LEU A 799 -16.69 -22.15 -1.84
N SER A 800 -16.68 -23.49 -1.87
CA SER A 800 -17.03 -24.28 -3.06
C SER A 800 -18.46 -24.08 -3.58
N GLN A 801 -19.37 -23.53 -2.77
CA GLN A 801 -20.71 -23.15 -3.26
C GLN A 801 -20.66 -21.93 -4.20
N GLY A 802 -19.58 -21.16 -4.21
CA GLY A 802 -19.44 -19.88 -4.90
C GLY A 802 -19.87 -18.67 -4.06
N PRO A 803 -19.74 -17.44 -4.61
CA PRO A 803 -20.12 -16.21 -3.91
C PRO A 803 -21.63 -16.17 -3.64
N LEU A 804 -21.99 -15.63 -2.48
CA LEU A 804 -23.37 -15.31 -2.09
C LEU A 804 -23.84 -14.01 -2.76
N TYR A 805 -22.93 -13.04 -2.89
CA TYR A 805 -23.21 -11.71 -3.42
C TYR A 805 -22.10 -11.21 -4.35
N ARG A 806 -22.47 -10.40 -5.35
CA ARG A 806 -21.54 -9.66 -6.22
C ARG A 806 -21.94 -8.18 -6.24
N LEU A 807 -21.04 -7.29 -5.89
CA LEU A 807 -21.27 -5.83 -5.84
C LEU A 807 -20.60 -5.15 -7.04
N ASN A 808 -21.23 -4.11 -7.58
CA ASN A 808 -20.69 -3.34 -8.72
C ASN A 808 -21.27 -1.91 -8.78
N HIS A 809 -20.60 -1.03 -9.50
CA HIS A 809 -21.08 0.31 -9.85
C HIS A 809 -20.54 0.70 -11.25
N PRO A 810 -21.24 1.51 -12.06
CA PRO A 810 -20.75 1.86 -13.42
C PRO A 810 -19.42 2.63 -13.44
N GLU A 811 -19.13 3.38 -12.38
CA GLU A 811 -17.85 4.10 -12.19
C GLU A 811 -16.75 3.24 -11.53
N LEU A 812 -17.03 1.95 -11.28
CA LEU A 812 -16.09 1.03 -10.63
C LEU A 812 -15.07 0.49 -11.64
N ASN A 813 -14.01 1.26 -11.87
CA ASN A 813 -12.78 0.80 -12.52
C ASN A 813 -11.67 0.69 -11.47
N ILE A 814 -11.46 -0.53 -10.98
CA ILE A 814 -10.37 -0.91 -10.07
C ILE A 814 -9.32 -1.66 -10.89
N GLY A 815 -8.08 -1.15 -10.90
CA GLY A 815 -6.92 -1.81 -11.46
C GLY A 815 -6.30 -2.83 -10.49
N PRO A 816 -4.97 -2.94 -10.38
CA PRO A 816 -4.34 -3.85 -9.42
C PRO A 816 -4.68 -3.46 -7.98
N THR A 817 -4.99 -4.47 -7.17
CA THR A 817 -5.14 -4.32 -5.72
C THR A 817 -4.29 -5.36 -5.01
N LEU A 818 -3.79 -4.98 -3.82
CA LEU A 818 -2.78 -5.73 -3.08
C LEU A 818 -3.36 -6.28 -1.77
N HIS A 819 -3.10 -5.60 -0.65
CA HIS A 819 -3.51 -6.10 0.66
C HIS A 819 -4.76 -5.37 1.20
N THR A 820 -5.32 -5.95 2.25
CA THR A 820 -6.59 -5.55 2.85
C THR A 820 -6.50 -5.42 4.36
N ALA A 821 -7.45 -4.71 4.94
CA ALA A 821 -7.70 -4.73 6.38
C ALA A 821 -9.22 -4.70 6.65
N TRP A 822 -9.62 -5.14 7.85
CA TRP A 822 -10.98 -4.98 8.35
C TRP A 822 -11.00 -4.27 9.70
N LEU A 823 -11.81 -3.22 9.76
CA LEU A 823 -12.15 -2.49 10.98
C LEU A 823 -13.60 -2.80 11.37
N SER A 824 -13.83 -3.01 12.67
CA SER A 824 -15.16 -3.18 13.25
C SER A 824 -15.90 -1.85 13.41
N LYS A 825 -15.15 -0.75 13.51
CA LYS A 825 -15.64 0.62 13.72
C LYS A 825 -14.97 1.61 12.76
N LEU A 826 -15.53 2.82 12.70
CA LEU A 826 -14.98 3.93 11.91
C LEU A 826 -14.86 5.17 12.80
N GLU A 827 -13.66 5.41 13.29
CA GLU A 827 -13.35 6.51 14.20
C GLU A 827 -12.08 7.19 13.70
N SER A 828 -11.99 8.51 13.86
CA SER A 828 -10.78 9.25 13.51
C SER A 828 -9.71 9.07 14.59
N PRO A 829 -8.43 8.94 14.21
CA PRO A 829 -7.35 8.82 15.18
C PRO A 829 -7.17 10.11 15.99
N PRO A 830 -6.49 10.05 17.15
CA PRO A 830 -6.14 11.24 17.91
C PRO A 830 -5.39 12.28 17.06
N SER A 831 -5.67 13.57 17.28
CA SER A 831 -4.93 14.63 16.59
C SER A 831 -3.44 14.58 16.94
N ARG A 832 -2.60 14.84 15.94
CA ARG A 832 -1.13 14.73 16.02
C ARG A 832 -0.52 16.13 16.13
N THR A 833 -0.83 16.81 17.22
CA THR A 833 -0.33 18.18 17.54
C THR A 833 1.20 18.26 17.71
N ASP A 834 1.86 17.09 17.76
CA ASP A 834 3.30 16.91 17.85
C ASP A 834 3.98 16.80 16.47
N TYR A 835 3.22 16.87 15.38
CA TYR A 835 3.72 16.81 14.01
C TYR A 835 3.39 18.09 13.23
N ASP A 836 4.44 18.75 12.71
CA ASP A 836 4.32 19.75 11.66
C ASP A 836 5.18 19.32 10.45
N VAL A 837 4.60 19.37 9.26
CA VAL A 837 5.27 18.94 8.02
C VAL A 837 6.38 19.89 7.57
N ARG A 838 6.33 21.17 7.94
CA ARG A 838 7.40 22.13 7.64
C ARG A 838 8.62 21.83 8.49
N ASP A 839 8.43 21.64 9.79
CA ASP A 839 9.52 21.31 10.71
C ASP A 839 10.17 19.95 10.37
N ASP A 840 9.38 18.91 10.07
CA ASP A 840 9.86 17.58 9.67
C ASP A 840 10.71 17.59 8.39
N TYR A 841 10.46 18.53 7.47
CA TYR A 841 11.24 18.68 6.24
C TYR A 841 12.34 19.74 6.34
N GLN A 842 12.26 20.73 7.24
CA GLN A 842 13.24 21.82 7.27
C GLN A 842 14.66 21.32 7.61
N GLU A 843 14.81 20.33 8.50
CA GLU A 843 16.10 19.69 8.80
C GLU A 843 16.70 18.97 7.56
N VAL A 844 15.85 18.45 6.68
CA VAL A 844 16.25 17.79 5.43
C VAL A 844 16.62 18.82 4.36
N LEU A 845 15.78 19.84 4.17
CA LEU A 845 16.00 20.97 3.27
C LEU A 845 17.28 21.74 3.63
N ASP A 846 17.61 21.83 4.93
CA ASP A 846 18.81 22.49 5.40
C ASP A 846 20.11 21.79 5.01
N GLN A 847 20.06 20.49 4.71
CA GLN A 847 21.20 19.69 4.24
C GLN A 847 21.39 19.72 2.72
N VAL A 848 20.50 20.36 1.96
CA VAL A 848 20.61 20.45 0.50
C VAL A 848 21.75 21.36 0.07
N GLU A 849 22.58 20.87 -0.85
CA GLU A 849 23.66 21.63 -1.49
C GLU A 849 23.67 21.37 -3.02
N PRO A 850 24.14 22.32 -3.86
CA PRO A 850 24.60 23.67 -3.50
C PRO A 850 23.45 24.57 -3.04
N ALA A 851 23.76 25.67 -2.33
CA ALA A 851 22.77 26.67 -1.91
C ALA A 851 21.78 27.16 -3.00
N SER A 852 22.19 27.19 -4.29
CA SER A 852 21.28 27.52 -5.40
C SER A 852 20.26 26.42 -5.73
N LEU A 853 20.58 25.15 -5.44
CA LEU A 853 19.63 24.05 -5.46
C LEU A 853 18.72 24.11 -4.23
N LYS A 854 19.28 24.35 -3.04
CA LYS A 854 18.51 24.53 -1.81
C LYS A 854 17.39 25.56 -1.98
N GLN A 855 17.71 26.77 -2.48
CA GLN A 855 16.71 27.81 -2.67
C GLN A 855 15.58 27.38 -3.61
N ARG A 856 15.89 26.69 -4.73
CA ARG A 856 14.85 26.23 -5.67
C ARG A 856 13.95 25.15 -5.09
N ILE A 857 14.48 24.28 -4.24
CA ILE A 857 13.68 23.27 -3.53
C ILE A 857 12.84 23.95 -2.44
N GLN A 858 13.41 24.89 -1.68
CA GLN A 858 12.65 25.70 -0.70
C GLN A 858 11.50 26.45 -1.39
N ASP A 859 11.75 27.11 -2.53
CA ASP A 859 10.74 27.83 -3.31
C ASP A 859 9.60 26.89 -3.78
N LEU A 860 9.91 25.66 -4.20
CA LEU A 860 8.94 24.62 -4.55
C LEU A 860 8.12 24.20 -3.32
N PHE A 861 8.79 23.99 -2.18
CA PHE A 861 8.13 23.53 -0.96
C PHE A 861 7.17 24.58 -0.39
N ASP A 862 7.61 25.83 -0.26
CA ASP A 862 6.81 26.91 0.33
C ASP A 862 5.64 27.37 -0.55
N GLN A 863 5.78 27.30 -1.88
CA GLN A 863 4.72 27.71 -2.82
C GLN A 863 3.74 26.57 -3.14
N ASP A 864 4.23 25.33 -3.24
CA ASP A 864 3.50 24.26 -3.94
C ASP A 864 3.40 22.93 -3.20
N VAL A 865 4.20 22.68 -2.16
CA VAL A 865 4.10 21.44 -1.36
C VAL A 865 3.35 21.72 -0.05
N PHE A 866 3.94 22.50 0.85
CA PHE A 866 3.40 22.72 2.19
C PHE A 866 1.95 23.26 2.19
N PRO A 867 1.55 24.26 1.37
CA PRO A 867 0.17 24.74 1.39
C PRO A 867 -0.86 23.67 1.02
N LYS A 868 -0.48 22.68 0.19
CA LYS A 868 -1.39 21.66 -0.33
C LYS A 868 -1.45 20.43 0.58
N VAL A 869 -0.31 20.04 1.17
CA VAL A 869 -0.28 19.03 2.25
C VAL A 869 -1.14 19.52 3.41
N LEU A 870 -0.92 20.76 3.87
CA LEU A 870 -1.69 21.33 4.98
C LEU A 870 -3.19 21.38 4.67
N HIS A 871 -3.59 21.72 3.44
CA HIS A 871 -5.01 21.68 3.04
C HIS A 871 -5.60 20.26 3.06
N ASP A 872 -4.93 19.26 2.46
CA ASP A 872 -5.46 17.89 2.36
C ASP A 872 -5.46 17.16 3.72
N SER A 873 -4.47 17.44 4.57
CA SER A 873 -4.46 17.03 5.99
C SER A 873 -5.53 17.76 6.82
N ALA A 874 -5.80 19.03 6.56
CA ALA A 874 -6.88 19.76 7.23
C ALA A 874 -8.27 19.22 6.79
N ASP A 875 -8.45 18.85 5.52
CA ASP A 875 -9.64 18.10 5.05
C ASP A 875 -9.76 16.71 5.69
N ALA A 876 -8.65 16.14 6.16
CA ALA A 876 -8.58 14.87 6.87
C ALA A 876 -8.67 14.99 8.41
N SER A 877 -8.64 16.21 8.95
CA SER A 877 -8.63 16.46 10.39
C SER A 877 -10.02 16.34 11.03
N ALA A 878 -10.03 16.08 12.34
CA ALA A 878 -11.27 16.05 13.13
C ALA A 878 -11.97 17.42 13.11
N LYS A 879 -13.29 17.44 12.91
CA LYS A 879 -14.07 18.68 12.81
C LYS A 879 -14.89 18.92 14.07
N GLN A 880 -14.64 20.02 14.76
CA GLN A 880 -15.35 20.36 15.98
C GLN A 880 -16.70 21.01 15.67
N THR A 881 -17.79 20.43 16.18
CA THR A 881 -19.13 21.03 16.06
C THR A 881 -19.45 21.89 17.27
N PHE A 882 -19.84 23.14 17.05
CA PHE A 882 -20.41 24.05 18.04
C PHE A 882 -21.93 24.05 17.88
N LYS A 883 -22.66 23.81 18.99
CA LYS A 883 -24.13 23.77 19.00
C LYS A 883 -24.69 24.98 19.75
N MET A 884 -25.66 25.67 19.16
CA MET A 884 -26.30 26.85 19.74
C MET A 884 -27.82 26.68 19.75
N ARG A 885 -28.45 26.98 20.90
CA ARG A 885 -29.89 26.99 21.11
C ARG A 885 -30.26 28.29 21.85
N ILE A 886 -30.95 29.23 21.21
CA ILE A 886 -31.36 30.50 21.81
C ILE A 886 -32.89 30.61 21.78
N PHE A 887 -33.53 30.55 22.94
CA PHE A 887 -34.99 30.42 23.04
C PHE A 887 -35.73 31.76 23.08
N ASP A 888 -35.05 32.85 23.43
CA ASP A 888 -35.52 34.22 23.20
C ASP A 888 -34.36 35.08 22.70
N ALA A 889 -34.50 35.57 21.46
CA ALA A 889 -33.43 36.20 20.73
C ALA A 889 -33.46 37.73 20.73
N ASN A 890 -34.57 38.40 21.09
CA ASN A 890 -34.77 39.87 21.18
C ASN A 890 -33.88 40.78 20.29
N GLY A 891 -33.64 40.41 19.02
CA GLY A 891 -32.75 41.12 18.09
C GLY A 891 -31.22 40.96 18.30
N VAL A 892 -30.79 40.22 19.34
CA VAL A 892 -29.38 40.00 19.72
C VAL A 892 -28.72 38.87 18.92
N SER A 893 -29.50 37.94 18.36
CA SER A 893 -29.08 36.80 17.50
C SER A 893 -27.77 37.01 16.73
N SER A 894 -27.73 37.96 15.78
CA SER A 894 -26.56 38.16 14.90
C SER A 894 -25.28 38.56 15.66
N ALA A 895 -25.41 39.15 16.85
CA ALA A 895 -24.28 39.43 17.71
C ALA A 895 -23.77 38.16 18.40
N VAL A 896 -24.66 37.22 18.77
CA VAL A 896 -24.24 35.92 19.32
C VAL A 896 -23.48 35.11 18.28
N HIS A 897 -23.99 35.00 17.04
CA HIS A 897 -23.26 34.33 15.95
C HIS A 897 -21.84 34.89 15.78
N ARG A 898 -21.70 36.21 15.62
CA ARG A 898 -20.38 36.86 15.51
C ARG A 898 -19.51 36.66 16.75
N GLY A 899 -20.09 36.63 17.94
CA GLY A 899 -19.36 36.36 19.19
C GLY A 899 -18.86 34.92 19.28
N VAL A 900 -19.65 33.95 18.81
CA VAL A 900 -19.28 32.54 18.72
C VAL A 900 -18.19 32.34 17.66
N GLU A 901 -18.31 32.95 16.47
CA GLU A 901 -17.27 32.94 15.43
C GLU A 901 -15.96 33.57 15.93
N GLN A 902 -16.03 34.70 16.64
CA GLN A 902 -14.85 35.35 17.22
C GLN A 902 -14.20 34.51 18.32
N TYR A 903 -15.00 33.81 19.14
CA TYR A 903 -14.48 32.84 20.11
C TYR A 903 -13.85 31.64 19.41
N ALA A 904 -14.50 31.08 18.39
CA ALA A 904 -14.00 29.97 17.59
C ALA A 904 -12.61 30.32 17.01
N MET A 905 -12.50 31.42 16.26
CA MET A 905 -11.25 31.87 15.67
C MET A 905 -10.16 32.19 16.72
N ALA A 906 -10.54 32.73 17.88
CA ALA A 906 -9.60 33.00 18.97
C ALA A 906 -9.13 31.74 19.72
N CYS A 907 -9.76 30.59 19.47
CA CYS A 907 -9.39 29.28 19.98
C CYS A 907 -8.74 28.38 18.90
N GLY A 908 -8.46 28.90 17.70
CA GLY A 908 -7.87 28.10 16.60
C GLY A 908 -8.89 27.25 15.82
N TYR A 909 -10.14 27.69 15.75
CA TYR A 909 -11.18 27.06 14.92
C TYR A 909 -11.48 27.92 13.69
N HIS A 910 -11.45 27.29 12.50
CA HIS A 910 -11.59 27.96 11.21
C HIS A 910 -12.67 27.36 10.32
N ASP A 911 -12.93 28.01 9.18
CA ASP A 911 -13.83 27.57 8.10
C ASP A 911 -15.22 27.03 8.54
N PRO A 912 -16.10 27.91 9.07
CA PRO A 912 -17.43 27.54 9.54
C PRO A 912 -18.34 26.98 8.43
N VAL A 913 -18.84 25.77 8.64
CA VAL A 913 -19.90 25.14 7.86
C VAL A 913 -21.16 25.04 8.71
N VAL A 914 -22.25 25.68 8.28
CA VAL A 914 -23.55 25.58 8.97
C VAL A 914 -24.20 24.24 8.64
N LEU A 915 -24.37 23.38 9.66
CA LEU A 915 -24.99 22.05 9.52
C LEU A 915 -26.51 22.08 9.64
N ARG A 916 -27.04 22.96 10.50
CA ARG A 916 -28.48 23.16 10.74
C ARG A 916 -28.72 24.61 11.12
N ALA A 917 -29.80 25.21 10.65
CA ALA A 917 -30.26 26.54 11.03
C ALA A 917 -31.80 26.60 10.96
N GLU A 918 -32.44 27.20 11.96
CA GLU A 918 -33.89 27.46 12.00
C GLU A 918 -34.18 28.97 12.16
N GLU A 919 -34.95 29.55 11.24
CA GLU A 919 -35.12 31.02 11.13
C GLU A 919 -35.88 31.66 12.30
N ASP A 920 -36.79 30.92 12.96
CA ASP A 920 -37.70 31.45 14.00
C ASP A 920 -37.28 31.09 15.45
N THR A 921 -36.46 30.05 15.63
CA THR A 921 -36.08 29.45 16.94
C THR A 921 -34.58 29.49 17.24
N LEU A 922 -33.76 29.93 16.29
CA LEU A 922 -32.30 30.12 16.43
C LEU A 922 -31.57 28.92 17.06
N VAL A 923 -32.00 27.75 16.60
CA VAL A 923 -31.25 26.50 16.64
C VAL A 923 -30.22 26.58 15.51
N GLN A 924 -28.94 26.66 15.84
CA GLN A 924 -27.87 26.58 14.84
C GLN A 924 -26.74 25.66 15.30
N ASP A 925 -26.35 24.74 14.42
CA ASP A 925 -25.18 23.88 14.59
C ASP A 925 -24.14 24.28 13.53
N VAL A 926 -22.94 24.65 13.96
CA VAL A 926 -21.83 25.08 13.09
C VAL A 926 -20.64 24.18 13.32
N GLN A 927 -20.18 23.54 12.26
CA GLN A 927 -18.95 22.76 12.28
C GLN A 927 -17.78 23.65 11.87
N TYR A 928 -16.70 23.61 12.64
CA TYR A 928 -15.44 24.27 12.35
C TYR A 928 -14.35 23.22 12.13
N GLN A 929 -13.33 23.59 11.37
CA GLN A 929 -12.07 22.86 11.31
C GLN A 929 -11.26 23.15 12.58
N ASP A 930 -10.69 22.11 13.19
CA ASP A 930 -9.90 22.18 14.42
C ASP A 930 -8.41 22.21 14.06
N THR A 931 -7.76 23.39 14.16
CA THR A 931 -6.35 23.54 13.79
C THR A 931 -5.39 23.61 14.97
N ASP A 932 -5.85 24.02 16.16
CA ASP A 932 -5.05 24.09 17.39
C ASP A 932 -5.80 23.44 18.58
N GLN A 933 -5.50 22.18 18.89
CA GLN A 933 -6.19 21.50 20.00
C GLN A 933 -5.79 22.02 21.37
N LEU A 934 -6.67 22.84 21.96
CA LEU A 934 -6.63 23.23 23.37
C LEU A 934 -6.98 22.02 24.26
N SER A 935 -6.10 21.67 25.20
CA SER A 935 -6.37 20.64 26.20
C SER A 935 -7.48 21.06 27.18
N SER A 936 -8.11 20.10 27.85
CA SER A 936 -9.14 20.36 28.88
C SER A 936 -8.64 21.27 30.01
N HIS A 937 -7.35 21.23 30.32
CA HIS A 937 -6.71 22.16 31.26
C HIS A 937 -6.71 23.59 30.72
N GLN A 938 -6.31 23.78 29.46
CA GLN A 938 -6.31 25.09 28.80
C GLN A 938 -7.74 25.63 28.62
N PHE A 939 -8.74 24.77 28.36
CA PHE A 939 -10.15 25.18 28.38
C PHE A 939 -10.61 25.64 29.77
N ALA A 940 -10.15 25.00 30.85
CA ALA A 940 -10.43 25.46 32.22
C ALA A 940 -9.76 26.81 32.54
N GLU A 941 -8.53 27.03 32.07
CA GLU A 941 -7.84 28.32 32.19
C GLU A 941 -8.55 29.43 31.39
N ILE A 942 -8.94 29.15 30.13
CA ILE A 942 -9.71 30.08 29.29
C ILE A 942 -11.05 30.41 29.94
N ALA A 943 -11.77 29.41 30.47
CA ALA A 943 -13.04 29.60 31.15
C ALA A 943 -12.87 30.53 32.37
N GLN A 944 -11.93 30.20 33.27
CA GLN A 944 -11.68 30.99 34.47
C GLN A 944 -11.23 32.42 34.15
N ALA A 945 -10.25 32.58 33.26
CA ALA A 945 -9.74 33.89 32.87
C ALA A 945 -10.79 34.73 32.13
N GLY A 946 -11.59 34.13 31.26
CA GLY A 946 -12.69 34.79 30.56
C GLY A 946 -13.80 35.26 31.50
N VAL A 947 -14.13 34.46 32.51
CA VAL A 947 -15.10 34.83 33.56
C VAL A 947 -14.58 35.94 34.46
N ASP A 948 -13.30 35.93 34.83
CA ASP A 948 -12.69 36.99 35.63
C ASP A 948 -12.61 38.32 34.83
N LEU A 949 -12.26 38.27 33.55
CA LEU A 949 -12.29 39.41 32.62
C LEU A 949 -13.73 39.94 32.40
N PHE A 950 -14.73 39.05 32.34
CA PHE A 950 -16.14 39.43 32.27
C PHE A 950 -16.58 40.20 33.53
N ARG A 951 -16.21 39.70 34.72
CA ARG A 951 -16.44 40.33 36.04
C ARG A 951 -15.64 41.63 36.27
N GLY A 952 -14.76 42.00 35.34
CA GLY A 952 -13.93 43.21 35.43
C GLY A 952 -12.71 43.08 36.36
N HIS A 953 -12.35 41.86 36.76
CA HIS A 953 -11.11 41.62 37.48
C HIS A 953 -9.93 41.59 36.49
N PRO A 954 -8.79 42.22 36.81
CA PRO A 954 -7.57 42.02 36.04
C PRO A 954 -7.11 40.56 36.20
N PRO A 955 -6.57 39.92 35.14
CA PRO A 955 -6.04 38.56 35.26
C PRO A 955 -4.92 38.53 36.31
N LYS A 956 -4.95 37.55 37.21
CA LYS A 956 -3.91 37.38 38.22
C LYS A 956 -2.56 37.17 37.51
N GLN A 957 -1.54 37.92 37.90
CA GLN A 957 -0.15 37.72 37.44
C GLN A 957 0.45 36.46 38.07
N GLN A 958 -0.05 35.29 37.70
CA GLN A 958 0.40 34.00 38.20
C GLN A 958 0.45 32.94 37.09
N TYR A 959 0.89 33.37 35.91
CA TYR A 959 1.13 32.53 34.75
C TYR A 959 2.49 32.94 34.17
N ASP A 960 3.42 31.99 34.08
CA ASP A 960 4.56 32.09 33.15
C ASP A 960 3.99 32.24 31.73
N GLU A 961 4.65 33.02 30.86
CA GLU A 961 4.07 33.64 29.65
C GLU A 961 2.93 32.82 29.00
N PRO A 962 1.65 33.16 29.24
CA PRO A 962 0.55 32.43 28.62
C PRO A 962 0.63 32.62 27.12
N SER A 963 0.46 31.52 26.36
CA SER A 963 0.48 31.57 24.91
C SER A 963 -0.49 32.64 24.39
N LEU A 964 -0.12 33.30 23.29
CA LEU A 964 -0.91 34.38 22.70
C LEU A 964 -2.37 33.94 22.46
N LEU A 965 -2.56 32.67 22.10
CA LEU A 965 -3.83 31.99 21.94
C LEU A 965 -4.69 32.04 23.22
N LEU A 966 -4.21 31.52 24.36
CA LEU A 966 -4.94 31.50 25.64
C LEU A 966 -5.50 32.89 26.02
N HIS A 967 -4.68 33.93 25.86
CA HIS A 967 -5.07 35.30 26.20
C HIS A 967 -6.10 35.89 25.22
N GLN A 968 -6.03 35.52 23.94
CA GLN A 968 -7.03 35.90 22.94
C GLN A 968 -8.34 35.13 23.16
N SER A 969 -8.30 33.82 23.37
CA SER A 969 -9.45 32.96 23.70
C SER A 969 -10.22 33.50 24.92
N ALA A 970 -9.51 33.79 26.02
CA ALA A 970 -10.13 34.32 27.24
C ALA A 970 -10.80 35.70 27.03
N LYS A 971 -10.20 36.58 26.21
CA LYS A 971 -10.80 37.87 25.83
C LYS A 971 -12.04 37.69 24.95
N ALA A 972 -12.00 36.77 23.99
CA ALA A 972 -13.13 36.48 23.12
C ALA A 972 -14.29 35.87 23.91
N LEU A 973 -14.01 34.95 24.85
CA LEU A 973 -15.01 34.42 25.78
C LEU A 973 -15.62 35.53 26.64
N ALA A 974 -14.80 36.41 27.22
CA ALA A 974 -15.30 37.55 28.00
C ALA A 974 -16.15 38.55 27.18
N ALA A 975 -15.90 38.67 25.88
CA ALA A 975 -16.72 39.44 24.96
C ALA A 975 -18.05 38.71 24.65
N LEU A 976 -18.00 37.41 24.35
CA LEU A 976 -19.19 36.58 24.13
C LEU A 976 -20.11 36.58 25.36
N LEU A 977 -19.59 36.42 26.57
CA LEU A 977 -20.37 36.46 27.81
C LEU A 977 -21.15 37.79 27.98
N LYS A 978 -20.62 38.93 27.51
CA LYS A 978 -21.34 40.22 27.52
C LYS A 978 -22.50 40.26 26.54
N ILE A 979 -22.42 39.51 25.45
CA ILE A 979 -23.51 39.35 24.49
C ILE A 979 -24.57 38.40 25.06
N ILE A 980 -24.14 37.29 25.68
CA ILE A 980 -25.05 36.30 26.32
C ILE A 980 -25.78 36.88 27.54
N ALA A 981 -25.18 37.84 28.25
CA ALA A 981 -25.85 38.54 29.34
C ALA A 981 -27.14 39.28 28.91
N ALA A 982 -27.30 39.60 27.62
CA ALA A 982 -28.49 40.24 27.05
C ALA A 982 -29.54 39.25 26.50
N VAL A 983 -29.31 37.93 26.63
CA VAL A 983 -30.24 36.87 26.24
C VAL A 983 -31.04 36.41 27.47
N GLU A 984 -32.34 36.13 27.33
CA GLU A 984 -33.13 35.61 28.46
C GLU A 984 -32.85 34.13 28.73
N ASN A 985 -32.89 33.29 27.68
CA ASN A 985 -32.67 31.85 27.78
C ASN A 985 -31.88 31.30 26.58
N GLY A 986 -30.84 30.51 26.85
CA GLY A 986 -30.06 29.83 25.81
C GLY A 986 -29.01 28.86 26.34
N VAL A 987 -28.57 27.96 25.47
CA VAL A 987 -27.49 26.99 25.71
C VAL A 987 -26.51 27.05 24.53
N LEU A 988 -25.22 27.11 24.84
CA LEU A 988 -24.12 27.13 23.87
C LEU A 988 -23.12 26.04 24.25
N LEU A 989 -22.87 25.10 23.35
CA LEU A 989 -21.83 24.09 23.46
C LEU A 989 -20.73 24.42 22.45
N LEU A 990 -19.59 24.90 22.95
CA LEU A 990 -18.49 25.51 22.19
C LEU A 990 -17.21 24.71 22.44
N GLY A 991 -17.07 23.57 21.75
CA GLY A 991 -16.01 22.59 22.03
C GLY A 991 -16.24 21.94 23.40
N GLN A 992 -15.22 21.96 24.26
CA GLN A 992 -15.32 21.47 25.64
C GLN A 992 -15.94 22.49 26.61
N LEU A 993 -16.50 23.61 26.15
CA LEU A 993 -17.08 24.64 27.01
C LEU A 993 -18.59 24.75 26.80
N ILE A 994 -19.38 24.68 27.89
CA ILE A 994 -20.82 24.93 27.85
C ILE A 994 -21.17 26.23 28.60
N ILE A 995 -21.92 27.11 27.93
CA ILE A 995 -22.49 28.33 28.50
C ILE A 995 -24.01 28.16 28.56
N ILE A 996 -24.60 28.38 29.73
CA ILE A 996 -26.05 28.28 29.93
C ILE A 996 -26.56 29.60 30.49
N LYS A 997 -27.49 30.23 29.78
CA LYS A 997 -28.24 31.38 30.27
C LYS A 997 -29.65 30.92 30.61
N SER A 998 -30.04 31.07 31.87
CA SER A 998 -31.37 30.67 32.33
C SER A 998 -32.03 31.79 33.13
N SER A 999 -33.27 32.11 32.75
CA SER A 999 -34.13 33.07 33.43
C SER A 999 -35.38 32.36 33.93
N ASN A 1000 -35.43 32.09 35.22
CA ASN A 1000 -36.59 31.53 35.92
C ASN A 1000 -37.47 32.70 36.43
N PRO A 1001 -38.81 32.70 36.24
CA PRO A 1001 -39.71 33.73 36.77
C PRO A 1001 -39.57 34.03 38.27
N GLU A 1002 -39.07 33.08 39.07
CA GLU A 1002 -38.90 33.21 40.52
C GLU A 1002 -37.48 33.58 40.99
N SER A 1003 -36.50 33.71 40.07
CA SER A 1003 -35.12 34.07 40.41
C SER A 1003 -34.51 35.11 39.47
N LEU A 1004 -33.39 35.70 39.88
CA LEU A 1004 -32.60 36.54 38.95
C LEU A 1004 -32.06 35.68 37.80
N PRO A 1005 -31.98 36.21 36.56
CA PRO A 1005 -31.31 35.56 35.44
C PRO A 1005 -29.86 35.22 35.78
N GLN A 1006 -29.43 33.99 35.51
CA GLN A 1006 -28.08 33.51 35.83
C GLN A 1006 -27.38 32.95 34.60
N THR A 1007 -26.09 33.23 34.50
CA THR A 1007 -25.21 32.71 33.46
C THR A 1007 -24.25 31.69 34.08
N TYR A 1008 -24.16 30.50 33.50
CA TYR A 1008 -23.28 29.43 33.95
C TYR A 1008 -22.25 29.17 32.86
N VAL A 1009 -20.99 28.94 33.26
CA VAL A 1009 -19.90 28.55 32.36
C VAL A 1009 -19.24 27.33 32.98
N LYS A 1010 -19.16 26.22 32.23
CA LYS A 1010 -18.57 24.96 32.69
C LYS A 1010 -17.67 24.38 31.59
N VAL A 1011 -16.55 23.77 31.98
CA VAL A 1011 -15.88 22.81 31.12
C VAL A 1011 -16.66 21.49 31.17
N VAL A 1012 -16.98 20.95 30.01
CA VAL A 1012 -17.70 19.68 29.85
C VAL A 1012 -16.74 18.55 30.17
N SER A 1013 -17.06 17.71 31.16
CA SER A 1013 -16.29 16.47 31.41
C SER A 1013 -16.70 15.38 30.42
N GLU A 1014 -15.88 14.35 30.25
CA GLU A 1014 -16.20 13.24 29.35
C GLU A 1014 -17.52 12.53 29.72
N GLU A 1015 -17.85 12.40 31.02
CA GLU A 1015 -19.13 11.83 31.45
C GLU A 1015 -20.33 12.72 31.09
N LEU A 1016 -20.15 14.06 31.15
CA LEU A 1016 -21.18 15.00 30.72
C LEU A 1016 -21.32 15.00 29.19
N LYS A 1017 -20.21 14.97 28.46
CA LYS A 1017 -20.14 14.87 27.00
C LYS A 1017 -20.86 13.61 26.50
N GLN A 1018 -20.59 12.45 27.11
CA GLN A 1018 -21.32 11.21 26.84
C GLN A 1018 -22.82 11.37 27.14
N THR A 1019 -23.20 11.92 28.30
CA THR A 1019 -24.62 12.08 28.64
C THR A 1019 -25.36 13.04 27.69
N LEU A 1020 -24.71 14.11 27.22
CA LEU A 1020 -25.27 15.05 26.25
C LEU A 1020 -25.36 14.47 24.83
N ALA A 1021 -24.64 13.38 24.55
CA ALA A 1021 -24.73 12.65 23.30
C ALA A 1021 -25.85 11.59 23.34
N GLU A 1022 -26.05 10.95 24.50
CA GLU A 1022 -27.16 10.03 24.79
C GLU A 1022 -28.51 10.74 24.99
N THR A 1023 -28.53 12.02 25.38
CA THR A 1023 -29.77 12.80 25.66
C THR A 1023 -29.59 14.28 25.27
N PRO A 1024 -29.44 14.61 23.97
CA PRO A 1024 -29.20 15.98 23.51
C PRO A 1024 -30.42 16.90 23.62
N GLU A 1025 -31.62 16.39 23.90
CA GLU A 1025 -32.81 17.20 24.22
C GLU A 1025 -32.59 18.07 25.47
N LEU A 1026 -31.57 17.74 26.30
CA LEU A 1026 -31.06 18.62 27.36
C LEU A 1026 -30.57 19.98 26.84
N LEU A 1027 -30.01 20.04 25.63
CA LEU A 1027 -29.55 21.30 25.02
C LEU A 1027 -30.73 22.20 24.64
N ASP A 1028 -31.91 21.63 24.39
CA ASP A 1028 -33.12 22.34 23.95
C ASP A 1028 -33.91 22.95 25.13
N SER A 1029 -33.37 22.94 26.35
CA SER A 1029 -33.91 23.67 27.49
C SER A 1029 -32.84 24.07 28.51
N SER A 1030 -32.59 25.38 28.62
CA SER A 1030 -31.64 25.94 29.60
C SER A 1030 -32.00 25.54 31.05
N GLN A 1031 -33.29 25.49 31.39
CA GLN A 1031 -33.76 25.09 32.71
C GLN A 1031 -33.59 23.58 32.95
N ALA A 1032 -33.81 22.73 31.94
CA ALA A 1032 -33.57 21.29 32.06
C ALA A 1032 -32.08 21.01 32.28
N MET A 1033 -31.20 21.69 31.53
CA MET A 1033 -29.74 21.61 31.70
C MET A 1033 -29.29 22.04 33.10
N VAL A 1034 -29.77 23.19 33.61
CA VAL A 1034 -29.45 23.66 34.96
C VAL A 1034 -29.91 22.64 36.02
N ASN A 1035 -31.14 22.13 35.90
CA ASN A 1035 -31.67 21.13 36.84
C ASN A 1035 -30.87 19.82 36.79
N PHE A 1036 -30.45 19.38 35.59
CA PHE A 1036 -29.65 18.18 35.39
C PHE A 1036 -28.26 18.30 36.04
N LEU A 1037 -27.54 19.41 35.78
CA LEU A 1037 -26.24 19.66 36.40
C LEU A 1037 -26.36 19.83 37.92
N TYR A 1038 -27.43 20.47 38.41
CA TYR A 1038 -27.68 20.61 39.85
C TYR A 1038 -27.87 19.26 40.54
N ASN A 1039 -28.70 18.38 39.95
CA ASN A 1039 -28.98 17.06 40.51
C ASN A 1039 -27.76 16.13 40.55
N ARG A 1040 -26.75 16.38 39.70
CA ARG A 1040 -25.46 15.66 39.70
C ARG A 1040 -24.40 16.28 40.61
N ALA A 1041 -24.72 17.37 41.32
CA ALA A 1041 -23.76 18.22 42.04
C ALA A 1041 -22.63 18.77 41.14
N GLU A 1042 -22.92 18.93 39.85
CA GLU A 1042 -21.99 19.36 38.80
C GLU A 1042 -22.25 20.80 38.32
N LEU A 1043 -23.28 21.48 38.84
CA LEU A 1043 -23.61 22.86 38.50
C LEU A 1043 -22.47 23.80 38.96
N PRO A 1044 -21.86 24.59 38.07
CA PRO A 1044 -20.85 25.57 38.45
C PRO A 1044 -21.49 26.76 39.17
N ASP A 1045 -20.66 27.56 39.85
CA ASP A 1045 -21.11 28.82 40.46
C ASP A 1045 -21.71 29.76 39.41
N ALA A 1046 -22.90 30.29 39.70
CA ALA A 1046 -23.56 31.26 38.84
C ALA A 1046 -22.75 32.56 38.71
N ILE A 1047 -22.71 33.09 37.49
CA ILE A 1047 -22.08 34.34 37.11
C ILE A 1047 -23.21 35.29 36.70
N ALA A 1048 -23.40 36.35 37.47
CA ALA A 1048 -24.46 37.35 37.27
C ALA A 1048 -24.27 38.12 35.95
#